data_AF-A0A0Q7ZDJ0-F1
#
_entry.id   AF-A0A0Q7ZDJ0-F1
#
_cell.length_a   1.000
_cell.length_b   1.000
_cell.length_c   1.000
_cell.angle_alpha   90.00
_cell.angle_beta   90.00
_cell.angle_gamma   90.00
#
_symmetry.space_group_name_H-M   'P 1'
#
loop_
_entity.id
_entity.type
_entity.pdbx_description
1 polymer ?
#
loop_
_entity_poly.entity_id
_entity_poly.type
_entity_poly.pdbx_seq_one_letter_code
_entity_poly.pdbx_strand_id
1 'polypeptide(L)'
;MSLHSPTPGTRFGRYLIEERIGMGGMGVVFRATDTRLNRTVALKVMAGRLQGADEFTRRFEREADIMARLDSPHVITIHDHGVEDGTPWISTQFVRGGDLSDLLRATGRLPLDRAAQICAQVAGALDDAHSVGVVHRDVKPSNVLLRDRGTEPFAYLCDFGIAHAGTTGLTQTGGVAGSWAWLAPERTKGDPGAPASDIYSLGCVLWATLTGHAPYGGSDVEVALAQVQQPVPQFVGDDPATRRVNAVLSRALAKDPARRYASAADFRTDLLSLTRFGDRTFVEPTPSTPHREDTGTAVRSGTAGAPPRRHGRRRWIPVAVAVAVLAGTGTAYAVWRDDAPQDDENDPAAILGDVDGDGKGDLLVRWYNYGDSYKEGRNFLVRSTGTGFTDPERQLQPEGYLVRGDVDGDGLDDVLGINDNLETKGLDVEVITGTDDRFDAGFPRRGRRDDAFPLLADIDGDGLDDLVLTWARDSSSRDSVLEIEVALSSGDDFADPEPVATLENWTSYGEQIVAGDVDGDDRDDLVVRRDGVRPGTDAAPQLQVLLSDGSGFQTPSNPRNTPKNGVVATPLDVADVDGDGADEIVTHLRGAPGTIRVHEFEDDTISAGEDWVVDLVDDPDDPLDIAMIDVNGDGRADVVVQRAMTDTGVPFDVALSTGQSFDSPLRWGEIACLNKGCDETFSMLTNNIT
;
A
#
# COMPACT_ATOMS: atom_id res chain seq x y z
N MET A 1 -12.66 -12.17 -24.33
CA MET A 1 -13.73 -11.18 -24.60
C MET A 1 -13.88 -10.39 -23.32
N SER A 2 -13.14 -9.28 -23.20
CA SER A 2 -13.03 -8.48 -21.97
C SER A 2 -14.34 -7.75 -21.67
N LEU A 3 -14.77 -7.80 -20.41
CA LEU A 3 -15.94 -7.11 -19.90
C LEU A 3 -15.67 -5.60 -19.92
N HIS A 4 -16.46 -4.83 -20.67
CA HIS A 4 -16.43 -3.37 -20.61
C HIS A 4 -17.29 -2.92 -19.43
N SER A 5 -16.68 -2.50 -18.33
CA SER A 5 -17.38 -1.64 -17.37
C SER A 5 -17.92 -0.42 -18.14
N PRO A 6 -19.16 0.04 -17.87
CA PRO A 6 -19.74 1.16 -18.61
C PRO A 6 -18.89 2.42 -18.43
N THR A 7 -18.49 3.07 -19.52
CA THR A 7 -17.70 4.30 -19.46
C THR A 7 -18.60 5.54 -19.40
N PRO A 8 -18.17 6.63 -18.76
CA PRO A 8 -18.86 7.92 -18.81
C PRO A 8 -19.25 8.34 -20.23
N GLY A 9 -20.47 8.86 -20.39
CA GLY A 9 -21.03 9.24 -21.69
C GLY A 9 -21.68 8.09 -22.48
N THR A 10 -21.51 6.84 -22.05
CA THR A 10 -22.16 5.68 -22.69
C THR A 10 -23.51 5.33 -22.04
N ARG A 11 -24.24 4.41 -22.67
CA ARG A 11 -25.49 3.89 -22.14
C ARG A 11 -25.29 2.47 -21.64
N PHE A 12 -25.77 2.21 -20.44
CA PHE A 12 -25.97 0.86 -19.91
C PHE A 12 -27.49 0.59 -19.81
N GLY A 13 -28.01 -0.16 -20.78
CA GLY A 13 -29.45 -0.30 -20.98
C GLY A 13 -30.14 1.07 -21.16
N ARG A 14 -30.99 1.44 -20.19
CA ARG A 14 -31.69 2.74 -20.18
C ARG A 14 -30.97 3.86 -19.43
N TYR A 15 -29.86 3.56 -18.77
CA TYR A 15 -29.13 4.52 -17.94
C TYR A 15 -28.03 5.16 -18.78
N LEU A 16 -28.01 6.50 -18.83
CA LEU A 16 -26.89 7.25 -19.38
C LEU A 16 -25.86 7.45 -18.25
N ILE A 17 -24.66 6.90 -18.41
CA ILE A 17 -23.59 6.99 -17.43
C ILE A 17 -22.99 8.40 -17.48
N GLU A 18 -22.96 9.08 -16.36
CA GLU A 18 -22.43 10.45 -16.27
C GLU A 18 -21.00 10.43 -15.73
N GLU A 19 -20.77 9.73 -14.62
CA GLU A 19 -19.47 9.63 -13.94
C GLU A 19 -19.48 8.38 -13.03
N ARG A 20 -18.30 7.84 -12.75
CA ARG A 20 -18.09 6.87 -11.68
C ARG A 20 -18.07 7.62 -10.34
N ILE A 21 -18.76 7.11 -9.32
CA ILE A 21 -18.86 7.74 -7.99
C ILE A 21 -18.40 6.82 -6.85
N GLY A 22 -17.93 5.62 -7.16
CA GLY A 22 -17.33 4.70 -6.20
C GLY A 22 -17.07 3.33 -6.83
N MET A 23 -16.05 2.64 -6.34
CA MET A 23 -15.73 1.27 -6.71
C MET A 23 -15.47 0.46 -5.44
N GLY A 24 -15.80 -0.83 -5.44
CA GLY A 24 -15.38 -1.75 -4.40
C GLY A 24 -15.43 -3.19 -4.91
N GLY A 25 -14.96 -4.14 -4.10
CA GLY A 25 -14.78 -5.55 -4.52
C GLY A 25 -16.02 -6.31 -5.03
N MET A 26 -17.22 -5.71 -5.00
CA MET A 26 -18.46 -6.30 -5.51
C MET A 26 -18.99 -5.62 -6.78
N GLY A 27 -18.44 -4.47 -7.20
CA GLY A 27 -18.88 -3.75 -8.39
C GLY A 27 -18.58 -2.25 -8.37
N VAL A 28 -18.99 -1.58 -9.45
CA VAL A 28 -18.76 -0.15 -9.69
C VAL A 28 -20.06 0.62 -9.55
N VAL A 29 -20.05 1.76 -8.87
CA VAL A 29 -21.19 2.65 -8.70
C VAL A 29 -21.02 3.88 -9.59
N PHE A 30 -22.04 4.18 -10.39
CA PHE A 30 -22.08 5.32 -11.30
C PHE A 30 -23.18 6.30 -10.89
N ARG A 31 -22.90 7.60 -11.04
CA ARG A 31 -23.99 8.57 -11.22
C ARG A 31 -24.50 8.41 -12.64
N ALA A 32 -25.79 8.17 -12.78
CA ALA A 32 -26.41 7.98 -14.07
C ALA A 32 -27.75 8.69 -14.17
N THR A 33 -28.16 9.01 -15.39
CA THR A 33 -29.52 9.48 -15.67
C THR A 33 -30.37 8.30 -16.16
N ASP A 34 -31.43 7.95 -15.43
CA ASP A 34 -32.48 7.05 -15.93
C ASP A 34 -33.24 7.78 -17.05
N THR A 35 -32.95 7.44 -18.31
CA THR A 35 -33.49 8.17 -19.47
C THR A 35 -34.99 7.95 -19.68
N ARG A 36 -35.60 6.96 -19.00
CA ARG A 36 -37.05 6.71 -19.06
C ARG A 36 -37.81 7.58 -18.08
N LEU A 37 -37.28 7.73 -16.86
CA LEU A 37 -37.90 8.52 -15.79
C LEU A 37 -37.35 9.95 -15.69
N ASN A 38 -36.31 10.26 -16.45
CA ASN A 38 -35.59 11.53 -16.48
C ASN A 38 -35.16 12.00 -15.09
N ARG A 39 -34.47 11.12 -14.36
CA ARG A 39 -33.94 11.39 -13.01
C ARG A 39 -32.52 10.88 -12.85
N THR A 40 -31.75 11.55 -12.00
CA THR A 40 -30.43 11.08 -11.55
C THR A 40 -30.60 9.93 -10.57
N VAL A 41 -29.79 8.88 -10.73
CA VAL A 41 -29.74 7.68 -9.91
C VAL A 41 -28.28 7.33 -9.58
N ALA A 42 -28.09 6.59 -8.49
CA ALA A 42 -26.86 5.82 -8.31
C ALA A 42 -27.10 4.43 -8.93
N LEU A 43 -26.24 4.02 -9.85
CA LEU A 43 -26.32 2.74 -10.54
C LEU A 43 -25.11 1.90 -10.18
N LYS A 44 -25.31 0.84 -9.40
CA LYS A 44 -24.27 -0.12 -9.07
C LYS A 44 -24.32 -1.29 -10.04
N VAL A 45 -23.21 -1.52 -10.74
CA VAL A 45 -23.00 -2.57 -11.73
C VAL A 45 -22.02 -3.57 -11.15
N MET A 46 -22.41 -4.83 -11.02
CA MET A 46 -21.62 -5.85 -10.34
C MET A 46 -20.45 -6.33 -11.22
N ALA A 47 -19.26 -6.55 -10.65
CA ALA A 47 -18.10 -7.02 -11.41
C ALA A 47 -18.14 -8.55 -11.64
N GLY A 48 -18.03 -8.98 -12.91
CA GLY A 48 -17.65 -10.35 -13.29
C GLY A 48 -18.70 -11.46 -13.12
N ARG A 49 -18.69 -12.43 -14.05
CA ARG A 49 -19.51 -13.65 -13.96
C ARG A 49 -19.01 -14.52 -12.80
N LEU A 50 -19.71 -14.50 -11.68
CA LEU A 50 -19.55 -15.54 -10.65
C LEU A 50 -19.76 -16.92 -11.31
N GLN A 51 -18.76 -17.79 -11.17
CA GLN A 51 -18.86 -19.18 -11.60
C GLN A 51 -20.07 -19.81 -10.86
N GLY A 52 -21.15 -20.13 -11.59
CA GLY A 52 -22.45 -20.54 -11.01
C GLY A 52 -23.60 -19.53 -11.13
N ALA A 53 -23.47 -18.51 -12.00
CA ALA A 53 -24.37 -17.39 -12.31
C ALA A 53 -25.87 -17.50 -11.94
N ASP A 54 -26.55 -18.63 -12.14
CA ASP A 54 -28.01 -18.74 -11.91
C ASP A 54 -28.41 -18.63 -10.43
N GLU A 55 -27.62 -19.14 -9.48
CA GLU A 55 -28.02 -19.14 -8.06
C GLU A 55 -27.75 -17.79 -7.40
N PHE A 56 -26.60 -17.16 -7.71
CA PHE A 56 -26.28 -15.82 -7.23
C PHE A 56 -27.26 -14.79 -7.76
N THR A 57 -27.51 -14.76 -9.09
CA THR A 57 -28.45 -13.81 -9.69
C THR A 57 -29.85 -13.95 -9.10
N ARG A 58 -30.35 -15.18 -8.89
CA ARG A 58 -31.67 -15.41 -8.25
C ARG A 58 -31.73 -14.97 -6.79
N ARG A 59 -30.62 -15.03 -6.05
CA ARG A 59 -30.54 -14.54 -4.66
C ARG A 59 -30.44 -13.01 -4.65
N PHE A 60 -29.60 -12.43 -5.51
CA PHE A 60 -29.48 -10.99 -5.73
C PHE A 60 -30.84 -10.36 -6.04
N GLU A 61 -31.56 -10.89 -7.04
CA GLU A 61 -32.91 -10.43 -7.41
C GLU A 61 -33.88 -10.56 -6.24
N ARG A 62 -33.84 -11.68 -5.49
CA ARG A 62 -34.73 -11.88 -4.34
C ARG A 62 -34.46 -10.91 -3.20
N GLU A 63 -33.20 -10.67 -2.86
CA GLU A 63 -32.82 -9.73 -1.79
C GLU A 63 -33.10 -8.29 -2.22
N ALA A 64 -32.83 -7.93 -3.47
CA ALA A 64 -33.21 -6.65 -4.05
C ALA A 64 -34.75 -6.45 -4.04
N ASP A 65 -35.53 -7.48 -4.34
CA ASP A 65 -36.99 -7.45 -4.28
C ASP A 65 -37.53 -7.21 -2.85
N ILE A 66 -36.92 -7.83 -1.85
CA ILE A 66 -37.29 -7.63 -0.44
C ILE A 66 -36.97 -6.20 -0.02
N MET A 67 -35.76 -5.74 -0.34
CA MET A 67 -35.30 -4.40 0.00
C MET A 67 -36.07 -3.31 -0.74
N ALA A 68 -36.48 -3.53 -2.00
CA ALA A 68 -37.27 -2.57 -2.77
C ALA A 68 -38.70 -2.38 -2.23
N ARG A 69 -39.19 -3.30 -1.39
CA ARG A 69 -40.50 -3.23 -0.73
C ARG A 69 -40.43 -2.74 0.71
N LEU A 70 -39.22 -2.55 1.23
CA LEU A 70 -39.01 -2.07 2.59
C LEU A 70 -39.43 -0.60 2.69
N ASP A 71 -40.42 -0.32 3.51
CA ASP A 71 -40.86 1.05 3.80
C ASP A 71 -40.09 1.59 5.00
N SER A 72 -39.02 2.33 4.74
CA SER A 72 -38.20 2.95 5.78
C SER A 72 -37.70 4.33 5.32
N PRO A 73 -37.79 5.38 6.16
CA PRO A 73 -37.29 6.70 5.82
C PRO A 73 -35.75 6.78 5.79
N HIS A 74 -35.06 5.80 6.37
CA HIS A 74 -33.60 5.79 6.55
C HIS A 74 -32.90 4.65 5.80
N VAL A 75 -33.62 3.88 4.98
CA VAL A 75 -33.03 2.93 4.03
C VAL A 75 -32.96 3.59 2.66
N ILE A 76 -31.86 3.37 1.93
CA ILE A 76 -31.73 3.87 0.58
C ILE A 76 -32.84 3.30 -0.32
N THR A 77 -33.59 4.16 -1.01
CA THR A 77 -34.66 3.68 -1.90
C THR A 77 -34.05 2.96 -3.09
N ILE A 78 -34.39 1.68 -3.26
CA ILE A 78 -34.11 0.93 -4.49
C ILE A 78 -35.18 1.31 -5.51
N HIS A 79 -34.71 1.75 -6.67
CA HIS A 79 -35.54 2.22 -7.76
C HIS A 79 -35.85 1.12 -8.76
N ASP A 80 -34.86 0.30 -9.07
CA ASP A 80 -34.97 -0.82 -9.99
C ASP A 80 -33.77 -1.74 -9.82
N HIS A 81 -33.86 -2.97 -10.31
CA HIS A 81 -32.72 -3.88 -10.41
C HIS A 81 -32.92 -4.78 -11.64
N GLY A 82 -31.85 -5.41 -12.10
CA GLY A 82 -31.95 -6.33 -13.23
C GLY A 82 -30.62 -6.90 -13.66
N VAL A 83 -30.62 -7.45 -14.86
CA VAL A 83 -29.45 -8.02 -15.52
C VAL A 83 -29.39 -7.45 -16.93
N GLU A 84 -28.27 -6.83 -17.29
CA GLU A 84 -27.99 -6.33 -18.64
C GLU A 84 -26.70 -7.03 -19.13
N ASP A 85 -26.74 -7.65 -20.31
CA ASP A 85 -25.61 -8.41 -20.88
C ASP A 85 -24.99 -9.47 -19.95
N GLY A 86 -25.79 -10.05 -19.05
CA GLY A 86 -25.34 -11.04 -18.07
C GLY A 86 -24.72 -10.44 -16.80
N THR A 87 -24.74 -9.12 -16.66
CA THR A 87 -24.21 -8.38 -15.52
C THR A 87 -25.37 -7.86 -14.64
N PRO A 88 -25.47 -8.32 -13.38
CA PRO A 88 -26.45 -7.79 -12.44
C PRO A 88 -26.19 -6.33 -12.12
N TRP A 89 -27.26 -5.57 -11.94
CA TRP A 89 -27.21 -4.17 -11.56
C TRP A 89 -28.35 -3.80 -10.63
N ILE A 90 -28.14 -2.74 -9.84
CA ILE A 90 -29.15 -2.14 -8.98
C ILE A 90 -29.10 -0.62 -9.11
N SER A 91 -30.27 -0.01 -9.29
CA SER A 91 -30.44 1.43 -9.34
C SER A 91 -31.09 1.90 -8.04
N THR A 92 -30.51 2.90 -7.41
CA THR A 92 -30.99 3.50 -6.16
C THR A 92 -31.14 5.01 -6.29
N GLN A 93 -31.74 5.66 -5.29
CA GLN A 93 -31.73 7.11 -5.20
C GLN A 93 -30.27 7.62 -5.12
N PHE A 94 -29.96 8.70 -5.84
CA PHE A 94 -28.67 9.38 -5.71
C PHE A 94 -28.69 10.34 -4.52
N VAL A 95 -27.70 10.23 -3.63
CA VAL A 95 -27.54 11.09 -2.45
C VAL A 95 -26.28 11.94 -2.63
N ARG A 96 -26.42 13.27 -2.57
CA ARG A 96 -25.35 14.21 -2.93
C ARG A 96 -24.33 14.52 -1.82
N GLY A 97 -24.69 14.33 -0.55
CA GLY A 97 -23.85 14.80 0.57
C GLY A 97 -22.69 13.87 0.93
N GLY A 98 -22.38 12.87 0.09
CA GLY A 98 -21.37 11.84 0.37
C GLY A 98 -21.75 10.92 1.53
N ASP A 99 -20.76 10.23 2.08
CA ASP A 99 -20.94 9.29 3.19
C ASP A 99 -20.40 9.83 4.53
N LEU A 100 -20.67 9.08 5.61
CA LEU A 100 -20.24 9.43 6.95
C LEU A 100 -18.72 9.32 7.10
N SER A 101 -18.05 8.46 6.34
CA SER A 101 -16.59 8.36 6.33
C SER A 101 -15.96 9.67 5.84
N ASP A 102 -16.47 10.22 4.73
CA ASP A 102 -16.03 11.53 4.22
C ASP A 102 -16.23 12.64 5.26
N LEU A 103 -17.36 12.61 5.97
CA LEU A 103 -17.64 13.60 7.00
C LEU A 103 -16.64 13.48 8.16
N LEU A 104 -16.27 12.26 8.56
CA LEU A 104 -15.27 12.04 9.61
C LEU A 104 -13.88 12.46 9.15
N ARG A 105 -13.46 12.12 7.93
CA ARG A 105 -12.20 12.64 7.35
C ARG A 105 -12.14 14.17 7.38
N ALA A 106 -13.23 14.83 7.00
CA ALA A 106 -13.27 16.29 6.94
C ALA A 106 -13.36 17.00 8.31
N THR A 107 -13.89 16.34 9.35
CA THR A 107 -14.18 17.00 10.65
C THR A 107 -13.45 16.39 11.85
N GLY A 108 -12.76 15.27 11.65
CA GLY A 108 -12.23 14.41 12.70
C GLY A 108 -13.35 13.69 13.46
N ARG A 109 -14.04 14.42 14.34
CA ARG A 109 -15.09 13.87 15.22
C ARG A 109 -16.33 14.75 15.25
N LEU A 110 -17.47 14.15 15.59
CA LEU A 110 -18.75 14.83 15.70
C LEU A 110 -19.13 15.13 17.16
N PRO A 111 -19.81 16.25 17.42
CA PRO A 111 -20.47 16.48 18.71
C PRO A 111 -21.46 15.36 19.03
N LEU A 112 -21.60 15.02 20.31
CA LEU A 112 -22.45 13.93 20.79
C LEU A 112 -23.87 13.96 20.21
N ASP A 113 -24.52 15.12 20.21
CA ASP A 113 -25.89 15.24 19.72
C ASP A 113 -25.99 14.80 18.26
N ARG A 114 -25.09 15.30 17.41
CA ARG A 114 -25.04 14.97 15.99
C ARG A 114 -24.71 13.50 15.73
N ALA A 115 -23.68 12.97 16.41
CA ALA A 115 -23.31 11.55 16.34
C ALA A 115 -24.48 10.63 16.73
N ALA A 116 -25.14 10.94 17.84
CA ALA A 116 -26.28 10.18 18.35
C ALA A 116 -27.49 10.24 17.40
N GLN A 117 -27.78 11.40 16.81
CA GLN A 117 -28.86 11.56 15.83
C GLN A 117 -28.62 10.73 14.57
N ILE A 118 -27.40 10.76 14.00
CA ILE A 118 -27.04 9.95 12.83
C ILE A 118 -27.17 8.46 13.15
N CYS A 119 -26.55 8.00 14.24
CA CYS A 119 -26.60 6.60 14.63
C CYS A 119 -28.02 6.14 14.95
N ALA A 120 -28.88 7.00 15.51
CA ALA A 120 -30.28 6.68 15.77
C ALA A 120 -31.11 6.51 14.49
N GLN A 121 -30.76 7.22 13.41
CA GLN A 121 -31.39 7.04 12.09
C GLN A 121 -30.97 5.71 11.48
N VAL A 122 -29.67 5.37 11.55
CA VAL A 122 -29.13 4.08 11.11
C VAL A 122 -29.75 2.92 11.91
N ALA A 123 -29.89 3.06 13.23
CA ALA A 123 -30.57 2.07 14.06
C ALA A 123 -32.05 1.88 13.67
N GLY A 124 -32.72 2.94 13.22
CA GLY A 124 -34.08 2.86 12.68
C GLY A 124 -34.13 2.06 11.38
N ALA A 125 -33.20 2.34 10.45
CA ALA A 125 -33.07 1.59 9.20
C ALA A 125 -32.81 0.10 9.44
N LEU A 126 -31.95 -0.23 10.40
CA LEU A 126 -31.67 -1.61 10.80
C LEU A 126 -32.91 -2.29 11.41
N ASP A 127 -33.65 -1.60 12.27
CA ASP A 127 -34.87 -2.16 12.88
C ASP A 127 -35.93 -2.50 11.83
N ASP A 128 -36.16 -1.58 10.89
CA ASP A 128 -37.09 -1.77 9.78
C ASP A 128 -36.68 -3.00 8.93
N ALA A 129 -35.39 -3.11 8.59
CA ALA A 129 -34.86 -4.25 7.83
C ALA A 129 -34.94 -5.58 8.61
N HIS A 130 -34.58 -5.57 9.90
CA HIS A 130 -34.64 -6.74 10.77
C HIS A 130 -36.08 -7.25 10.93
N SER A 131 -37.07 -6.35 10.93
CA SER A 131 -38.50 -6.71 11.03
C SER A 131 -39.01 -7.54 9.85
N VAL A 132 -38.38 -7.41 8.68
CA VAL A 132 -38.69 -8.19 7.47
C VAL A 132 -37.69 -9.33 7.23
N GLY A 133 -36.81 -9.60 8.20
CA GLY A 133 -35.86 -10.72 8.17
C GLY A 133 -34.59 -10.47 7.37
N VAL A 134 -34.27 -9.22 7.03
CA VAL A 134 -33.01 -8.84 6.38
C VAL A 134 -32.00 -8.44 7.45
N VAL A 135 -30.75 -8.90 7.31
CA VAL A 135 -29.60 -8.49 8.15
C VAL A 135 -28.59 -7.81 7.24
N HIS A 136 -28.04 -6.67 7.67
CA HIS A 136 -27.18 -5.85 6.80
C HIS A 136 -25.79 -6.48 6.60
N ARG A 137 -25.14 -6.93 7.68
CA ARG A 137 -23.84 -7.64 7.72
C ARG A 137 -22.59 -6.82 7.39
N ASP A 138 -22.73 -5.54 7.05
CA ASP A 138 -21.62 -4.66 6.65
C ASP A 138 -21.90 -3.21 7.05
N VAL A 139 -22.28 -2.97 8.31
CA VAL A 139 -22.55 -1.61 8.80
C VAL A 139 -21.21 -0.92 9.08
N LYS A 140 -20.91 0.14 8.32
CA LYS A 140 -19.69 0.95 8.42
C LYS A 140 -19.93 2.38 7.95
N PRO A 141 -19.05 3.36 8.26
CA PRO A 141 -19.26 4.76 7.89
C PRO A 141 -19.49 5.00 6.39
N SER A 142 -18.76 4.30 5.51
CA SER A 142 -18.93 4.41 4.05
C SER A 142 -20.29 3.92 3.52
N ASN A 143 -21.03 3.12 4.30
CA ASN A 143 -22.39 2.67 3.96
C ASN A 143 -23.49 3.59 4.54
N VAL A 144 -23.12 4.70 5.19
CA VAL A 144 -24.07 5.67 5.76
C VAL A 144 -24.03 6.96 4.94
N LEU A 145 -24.94 7.11 3.99
CA LEU A 145 -25.03 8.28 3.11
C LEU A 145 -25.73 9.44 3.79
N LEU A 146 -25.24 10.65 3.59
CA LEU A 146 -25.79 11.87 4.17
C LEU A 146 -26.46 12.71 3.08
N ARG A 147 -27.72 13.12 3.29
CA ARG A 147 -28.42 14.01 2.35
C ARG A 147 -27.70 15.36 2.21
N ASP A 148 -27.20 15.86 3.33
CA ASP A 148 -26.43 17.09 3.48
C ASP A 148 -25.51 16.94 4.71
N ARG A 149 -24.33 17.54 4.64
CA ARG A 149 -23.34 17.63 5.74
C ARG A 149 -23.59 18.83 6.65
N GLY A 150 -24.70 19.55 6.48
CA GLY A 150 -25.15 20.64 7.35
C GLY A 150 -25.55 20.20 8.77
N THR A 151 -26.18 21.13 9.50
CA THR A 151 -26.47 21.00 10.94
C THR A 151 -27.60 20.03 11.29
N GLU A 152 -28.52 19.76 10.35
CA GLU A 152 -29.59 18.76 10.54
C GLU A 152 -29.25 17.49 9.75
N PRO A 153 -28.65 16.46 10.38
CA PRO A 153 -28.25 15.27 9.65
C PRO A 153 -29.47 14.47 9.21
N PHE A 154 -29.50 14.09 7.93
CA PHE A 154 -30.42 13.08 7.42
C PHE A 154 -29.62 11.98 6.76
N ALA A 155 -29.61 10.80 7.38
CA ALA A 155 -28.82 9.65 6.98
C ALA A 155 -29.69 8.59 6.28
N TYR A 156 -29.10 7.95 5.28
CA TYR A 156 -29.60 6.75 4.63
C TYR A 156 -28.57 5.63 4.81
N LEU A 157 -29.02 4.45 5.20
CA LEU A 157 -28.23 3.23 5.17
C LEU A 157 -28.34 2.61 3.77
N CYS A 158 -27.21 2.39 3.10
CA CYS A 158 -27.12 1.78 1.78
C CYS A 158 -26.37 0.45 1.83
N ASP A 159 -26.28 -0.26 0.70
CA ASP A 159 -25.46 -1.47 0.57
C ASP A 159 -25.74 -2.57 1.60
N PHE A 160 -27.02 -2.80 1.86
CA PHE A 160 -27.48 -4.06 2.46
C PHE A 160 -26.87 -5.21 1.67
N GLY A 161 -26.30 -6.21 2.36
CA GLY A 161 -25.42 -7.26 1.83
C GLY A 161 -26.02 -8.22 0.78
N ILE A 162 -26.72 -7.69 -0.22
CA ILE A 162 -27.33 -8.30 -1.41
C ILE A 162 -26.30 -9.12 -2.21
N ALA A 163 -25.00 -8.90 -1.97
CA ALA A 163 -23.88 -9.59 -2.60
C ALA A 163 -23.13 -10.58 -1.67
N HIS A 164 -23.44 -10.65 -0.37
CA HIS A 164 -22.88 -11.64 0.56
C HIS A 164 -23.66 -12.96 0.60
N ALA A 165 -24.63 -13.13 -0.30
CA ALA A 165 -25.54 -14.28 -0.37
C ALA A 165 -24.86 -15.54 -0.94
N GLY A 166 -23.72 -15.95 -0.38
CA GLY A 166 -22.96 -17.13 -0.83
C GLY A 166 -21.99 -17.73 0.19
N THR A 167 -21.47 -16.96 1.15
CA THR A 167 -20.43 -17.43 2.08
C THR A 167 -21.02 -17.91 3.39
N THR A 168 -21.53 -19.15 3.40
CA THR A 168 -21.60 -19.92 4.65
C THR A 168 -20.19 -20.39 4.98
N GLY A 169 -19.50 -19.68 5.87
CA GLY A 169 -18.18 -20.04 6.37
C GLY A 169 -17.06 -19.16 5.83
N LEU A 170 -16.15 -18.81 6.74
CA LEU A 170 -14.97 -17.96 6.58
C LEU A 170 -13.87 -18.58 5.69
N THR A 171 -14.20 -19.52 4.80
CA THR A 171 -13.22 -20.41 4.12
C THR A 171 -13.37 -20.47 2.60
N GLN A 172 -13.81 -19.39 1.97
CA GLN A 172 -13.50 -19.13 0.57
C GLN A 172 -13.00 -17.69 0.46
N THR A 173 -11.78 -17.57 -0.03
CA THR A 173 -11.07 -16.36 -0.45
C THR A 173 -12.02 -15.27 -0.95
N GLY A 174 -12.06 -14.12 -0.26
CA GLY A 174 -12.90 -12.97 -0.64
C GLY A 174 -13.69 -12.33 0.50
N GLY A 175 -13.16 -12.27 1.73
CA GLY A 175 -13.67 -11.30 2.71
C GLY A 175 -13.31 -9.90 2.24
N VAL A 176 -14.28 -8.99 2.18
CA VAL A 176 -14.09 -7.59 1.74
C VAL A 176 -13.09 -6.91 2.69
N ALA A 177 -11.93 -6.51 2.15
CA ALA A 177 -10.91 -5.71 2.82
C ALA A 177 -11.52 -4.40 3.38
N GLY A 178 -11.05 -3.94 4.53
CA GLY A 178 -11.55 -2.73 5.22
C GLY A 178 -12.81 -2.90 6.11
N SER A 179 -13.46 -4.07 6.13
CA SER A 179 -14.63 -4.30 7.02
C SER A 179 -14.28 -4.83 8.42
N TRP A 180 -13.02 -5.19 8.70
CA TRP A 180 -12.60 -5.79 9.98
C TRP A 180 -12.75 -4.85 11.19
N ALA A 181 -12.55 -3.54 10.98
CA ALA A 181 -12.74 -2.50 12.00
C ALA A 181 -14.17 -2.43 12.55
N TRP A 182 -15.15 -2.95 11.80
CA TRP A 182 -16.57 -2.93 12.14
C TRP A 182 -17.12 -4.34 12.42
N LEU A 183 -16.29 -5.38 12.22
CA LEU A 183 -16.75 -6.77 12.21
C LEU A 183 -17.05 -7.29 13.63
N ALA A 184 -18.23 -7.87 13.80
CA ALA A 184 -18.63 -8.42 15.08
C ALA A 184 -17.77 -9.65 15.51
N PRO A 185 -17.52 -9.86 16.81
CA PRO A 185 -16.63 -10.93 17.31
C PRO A 185 -17.06 -12.36 16.98
N GLU A 186 -18.35 -12.59 16.75
CA GLU A 186 -18.88 -13.87 16.28
C GLU A 186 -18.61 -14.10 14.78
N ARG A 187 -18.55 -13.01 14.01
CA ARG A 187 -18.29 -13.07 12.56
C ARG A 187 -16.84 -13.44 12.26
N THR A 188 -15.88 -13.01 13.07
CA THR A 188 -14.47 -13.43 12.96
C THR A 188 -14.28 -14.92 13.23
N LYS A 189 -15.23 -15.56 13.93
CA LYS A 189 -15.24 -17.00 14.21
C LYS A 189 -15.99 -17.82 13.14
N GLY A 190 -16.50 -17.16 12.10
CA GLY A 190 -17.24 -17.79 11.00
C GLY A 190 -18.73 -17.99 11.24
N ASP A 191 -19.31 -17.46 12.32
CA ASP A 191 -20.76 -17.49 12.53
C ASP A 191 -21.47 -16.59 11.50
N PRO A 192 -22.68 -16.95 11.05
CA PRO A 192 -23.45 -16.10 10.13
C PRO A 192 -23.86 -14.80 10.83
N GLY A 193 -23.85 -13.69 10.09
CA GLY A 193 -24.29 -12.39 10.61
C GLY A 193 -25.76 -12.42 11.04
N ALA A 194 -26.03 -11.87 12.22
CA ALA A 194 -27.36 -11.77 12.83
C ALA A 194 -27.70 -10.31 13.18
N PRO A 195 -28.95 -9.97 13.54
CA PRO A 195 -29.31 -8.63 14.01
C PRO A 195 -28.39 -8.07 15.11
N ALA A 196 -27.92 -8.94 16.01
CA ALA A 196 -26.98 -8.57 17.07
C ALA A 196 -25.58 -8.18 16.53
N SER A 197 -25.19 -8.69 15.35
CA SER A 197 -23.95 -8.32 14.67
C SER A 197 -24.04 -6.89 14.11
N ASP A 198 -25.15 -6.54 13.47
CA ASP A 198 -25.37 -5.17 12.97
C ASP A 198 -25.37 -4.14 14.12
N ILE A 199 -25.93 -4.50 15.29
CA ILE A 199 -25.89 -3.68 16.50
C ILE A 199 -24.45 -3.44 16.99
N TYR A 200 -23.60 -4.45 16.92
CA TYR A 200 -22.18 -4.32 17.28
C TYR A 200 -21.48 -3.36 16.34
N SER A 201 -21.63 -3.57 15.04
CA SER A 201 -21.03 -2.74 14.00
C SER A 201 -21.49 -1.27 14.10
N LEU A 202 -22.78 -1.03 14.36
CA LEU A 202 -23.27 0.33 14.64
C LEU A 202 -22.71 0.90 15.96
N GLY A 203 -22.40 0.07 16.95
CA GLY A 203 -21.64 0.47 18.13
C GLY A 203 -20.23 0.95 17.80
N CYS A 204 -19.54 0.28 16.86
CA CYS A 204 -18.25 0.72 16.36
C CYS A 204 -18.37 2.06 15.61
N VAL A 205 -19.41 2.21 14.77
CA VAL A 205 -19.69 3.49 14.09
C VAL A 205 -19.95 4.61 15.09
N LEU A 206 -20.72 4.36 16.16
CA LEU A 206 -20.93 5.36 17.22
C LEU A 206 -19.60 5.79 17.85
N TRP A 207 -18.71 4.84 18.16
CA TRP A 207 -17.38 5.17 18.66
C TRP A 207 -16.63 6.07 17.68
N ALA A 208 -16.52 5.64 16.42
CA ALA A 208 -15.81 6.39 15.38
C ALA A 208 -16.39 7.79 15.15
N THR A 209 -17.71 7.97 15.26
CA THR A 209 -18.29 9.32 15.15
C THR A 209 -17.92 10.25 16.30
N LEU A 210 -17.54 9.70 17.46
CA LEU A 210 -17.19 10.49 18.65
C LEU A 210 -15.68 10.72 18.79
N THR A 211 -14.84 9.85 18.18
CA THR A 211 -13.37 9.87 18.28
C THR A 211 -12.68 10.26 16.98
N GLY A 212 -13.26 9.90 15.85
CA GLY A 212 -12.71 10.04 14.50
C GLY A 212 -12.03 8.80 13.94
N HIS A 213 -11.90 7.73 14.74
CA HIS A 213 -11.27 6.47 14.35
C HIS A 213 -12.03 5.27 14.92
N ALA A 214 -11.80 4.07 14.38
CA ALA A 214 -12.40 2.83 14.87
C ALA A 214 -12.06 2.52 16.35
N PRO A 215 -12.85 1.69 17.06
CA PRO A 215 -12.60 1.34 18.46
C PRO A 215 -11.31 0.54 18.69
N TYR A 216 -10.83 -0.15 17.67
CA TYR A 216 -9.62 -0.95 17.69
C TYR A 216 -8.84 -0.65 16.40
N GLY A 217 -7.52 -0.51 16.50
CA GLY A 217 -6.61 -0.27 15.38
C GLY A 217 -5.45 -1.28 15.38
N GLY A 218 -4.65 -1.25 14.31
CA GLY A 218 -3.65 -2.27 13.99
C GLY A 218 -3.97 -2.95 12.65
N SER A 219 -3.22 -3.98 12.28
CA SER A 219 -3.49 -4.77 11.07
C SER A 219 -4.84 -5.46 11.11
N ASP A 220 -5.34 -5.96 9.97
CA ASP A 220 -6.61 -6.71 9.89
C ASP A 220 -6.70 -7.86 10.91
N VAL A 221 -5.58 -8.56 11.14
CA VAL A 221 -5.49 -9.64 12.12
C VAL A 221 -5.54 -9.12 13.54
N GLU A 222 -4.83 -8.03 13.84
CA GLU A 222 -4.83 -7.39 15.16
C GLU A 222 -6.19 -6.82 15.53
N VAL A 223 -6.83 -6.14 14.58
CA VAL A 223 -8.19 -5.63 14.72
C VAL A 223 -9.14 -6.80 14.94
N ALA A 224 -9.10 -7.85 14.11
CA ALA A 224 -9.95 -9.04 14.30
C ALA A 224 -9.74 -9.69 15.68
N LEU A 225 -8.49 -9.75 16.15
CA LEU A 225 -8.14 -10.26 17.48
C LEU A 225 -8.66 -9.33 18.59
N ALA A 226 -8.52 -8.01 18.43
CA ALA A 226 -8.97 -6.99 19.36
C ALA A 226 -10.50 -6.96 19.46
N GLN A 227 -11.21 -7.12 18.35
CA GLN A 227 -12.65 -7.31 18.34
C GLN A 227 -13.03 -8.49 19.25
N VAL A 228 -12.26 -9.57 19.28
CA VAL A 228 -12.54 -10.75 20.12
C VAL A 228 -12.08 -10.57 21.57
N GLN A 229 -10.92 -9.95 21.80
CA GLN A 229 -10.18 -10.07 23.07
C GLN A 229 -10.05 -8.76 23.85
N GLN A 230 -9.91 -7.61 23.17
CA GLN A 230 -9.68 -6.34 23.85
C GLN A 230 -10.95 -5.85 24.56
N PRO A 231 -10.79 -5.14 25.70
CA PRO A 231 -11.93 -4.55 26.42
C PRO A 231 -12.68 -3.56 25.53
N VAL A 232 -13.95 -3.29 25.84
CA VAL A 232 -14.69 -2.22 25.17
C VAL A 232 -14.06 -0.87 25.56
N PRO A 233 -13.61 -0.03 24.62
CA PRO A 233 -13.07 1.29 24.93
C PRO A 233 -14.09 2.16 25.67
N GLN A 234 -13.63 2.98 26.63
CA GLN A 234 -14.50 3.81 27.49
C GLN A 234 -13.90 5.22 27.63
N PHE A 235 -14.73 6.25 27.49
CA PHE A 235 -14.32 7.64 27.69
C PHE A 235 -13.98 7.93 29.16
N VAL A 236 -13.00 8.81 29.37
CA VAL A 236 -12.56 9.24 30.70
C VAL A 236 -13.51 10.29 31.26
N GLY A 237 -14.02 10.05 32.47
CA GLY A 237 -14.85 11.01 33.20
C GLY A 237 -16.02 10.34 33.93
N ASP A 238 -16.61 11.07 34.87
CA ASP A 238 -17.75 10.63 35.67
C ASP A 238 -18.91 11.64 35.63
N ASP A 239 -18.99 12.47 34.60
CA ASP A 239 -20.18 13.30 34.39
C ASP A 239 -21.34 12.45 33.81
N PRO A 240 -22.61 12.90 33.95
CA PRO A 240 -23.76 12.14 33.48
C PRO A 240 -23.74 11.77 31.99
N ALA A 241 -23.14 12.59 31.12
CA ALA A 241 -23.07 12.30 29.69
C ALA A 241 -22.06 11.18 29.42
N THR A 242 -20.85 11.29 29.98
CA THR A 242 -19.80 10.26 29.84
C THR A 242 -20.26 8.91 30.36
N ARG A 243 -20.86 8.83 31.57
CA ARG A 243 -21.42 7.57 32.09
C ARG A 243 -22.47 6.97 31.16
N ARG A 244 -23.33 7.81 30.56
CA ARG A 244 -24.41 7.33 29.70
C ARG A 244 -23.86 6.83 28.36
N VAL A 245 -22.95 7.54 27.73
CA VAL A 245 -22.30 7.09 26.47
C VAL A 245 -21.52 5.81 26.69
N ASN A 246 -20.73 5.74 27.76
CA ASN A 246 -19.98 4.53 28.14
C ASN A 246 -20.89 3.31 28.38
N ALA A 247 -22.04 3.51 29.03
CA ALA A 247 -23.03 2.45 29.21
C ALA A 247 -23.63 1.98 27.88
N VAL A 248 -23.89 2.91 26.95
CA VAL A 248 -24.41 2.60 25.63
C VAL A 248 -23.39 1.80 24.80
N LEU A 249 -22.13 2.25 24.76
CA LEU A 249 -21.02 1.58 24.09
C LEU A 249 -20.74 0.20 24.68
N SER A 250 -20.67 0.09 26.01
CA SER A 250 -20.46 -1.18 26.72
C SER A 250 -21.49 -2.24 26.35
N ARG A 251 -22.75 -1.82 26.14
CA ARG A 251 -23.82 -2.72 25.75
C ARG A 251 -23.78 -3.06 24.26
N ALA A 252 -23.62 -2.08 23.37
CA ALA A 252 -23.56 -2.32 21.93
C ALA A 252 -22.35 -3.19 21.53
N LEU A 253 -21.18 -2.90 22.10
CA LEU A 253 -19.90 -3.57 21.83
C LEU A 253 -19.64 -4.77 22.74
N ALA A 254 -20.67 -5.30 23.43
CA ALA A 254 -20.51 -6.48 24.24
C ALA A 254 -20.04 -7.66 23.38
N LYS A 255 -18.96 -8.35 23.80
CA LYS A 255 -18.37 -9.44 23.01
C LYS A 255 -19.32 -10.63 22.83
N ASP A 256 -20.13 -10.89 23.85
CA ASP A 256 -21.23 -11.86 23.81
C ASP A 256 -22.47 -11.22 23.18
N PRO A 257 -22.97 -11.71 22.02
CA PRO A 257 -24.14 -11.16 21.35
C PRO A 257 -25.39 -11.12 22.24
N ALA A 258 -25.55 -12.06 23.18
CA ALA A 258 -26.70 -12.12 24.08
C ALA A 258 -26.72 -11.00 25.12
N ARG A 259 -25.59 -10.29 25.31
CA ARG A 259 -25.47 -9.14 26.22
C ARG A 259 -25.70 -7.79 25.52
N ARG A 260 -25.90 -7.80 24.19
CA ARG A 260 -26.18 -6.60 23.41
C ARG A 260 -27.63 -6.15 23.57
N TYR A 261 -28.04 -5.15 22.80
CA TYR A 261 -29.45 -4.76 22.71
C TYR A 261 -30.26 -5.89 22.07
N ALA A 262 -31.50 -6.09 22.52
CA ALA A 262 -32.35 -7.16 22.00
C ALA A 262 -32.88 -6.84 20.59
N SER A 263 -32.97 -5.56 20.24
CA SER A 263 -33.35 -5.04 18.92
C SER A 263 -32.61 -3.75 18.60
N ALA A 264 -32.59 -3.37 17.32
CA ALA A 264 -32.08 -2.09 16.89
C ALA A 264 -32.97 -0.93 17.39
N ALA A 265 -34.28 -1.12 17.56
CA ALA A 265 -35.16 -0.16 18.24
C ALA A 265 -34.76 0.17 19.68
N ASP A 266 -34.33 -0.83 20.46
CA ASP A 266 -33.85 -0.61 21.83
C ASP A 266 -32.56 0.23 21.82
N PHE A 267 -31.65 -0.07 20.90
CA PHE A 267 -30.42 0.71 20.74
C PHE A 267 -30.72 2.15 20.28
N ARG A 268 -31.64 2.32 19.32
CA ARG A 268 -32.12 3.63 18.87
C ARG A 268 -32.67 4.47 20.01
N THR A 269 -33.44 3.87 20.91
CA THR A 269 -34.00 4.57 22.08
C THR A 269 -32.89 5.10 22.99
N ASP A 270 -31.86 4.30 23.22
CA ASP A 270 -30.71 4.69 24.03
C ASP A 270 -29.84 5.76 23.33
N LEU A 271 -29.65 5.68 22.02
CA LEU A 271 -29.00 6.71 21.20
C LEU A 271 -29.75 8.04 21.28
N LEU A 272 -31.07 8.04 21.07
CA LEU A 272 -31.89 9.26 21.20
C LEU A 272 -31.87 9.83 22.62
N SER A 273 -31.61 9.02 23.65
CA SER A 273 -31.45 9.54 25.01
C SER A 273 -30.15 10.33 25.21
N LEU A 274 -29.17 10.21 24.31
CA LEU A 274 -27.89 10.93 24.36
C LEU A 274 -28.02 12.38 23.89
N THR A 275 -28.94 12.67 22.98
CA THR A 275 -29.16 14.01 22.39
C THR A 275 -29.50 15.06 23.46
N ARG A 276 -30.13 14.66 24.56
CA ARG A 276 -30.46 15.54 25.70
C ARG A 276 -29.25 16.19 26.38
N PHE A 277 -28.05 15.67 26.15
CA PHE A 277 -26.81 16.22 26.71
C PHE A 277 -26.19 17.33 25.85
N GLY A 278 -26.74 17.58 24.65
CA GLY A 278 -26.30 18.62 23.72
C GLY A 278 -24.91 18.38 23.11
N ASP A 279 -24.32 19.44 22.58
CA ASP A 279 -22.98 19.42 22.01
C ASP A 279 -21.93 19.20 23.10
N ARG A 280 -21.40 17.99 23.15
CA ARG A 280 -20.29 17.59 24.01
C ARG A 280 -19.26 16.80 23.22
N THR A 281 -18.01 17.00 23.57
CA THR A 281 -16.87 16.18 23.15
C THR A 281 -16.37 15.39 24.36
N PHE A 282 -15.76 14.23 24.11
CA PHE A 282 -15.26 13.35 25.16
C PHE A 282 -13.73 13.31 25.17
N VAL A 283 -13.18 12.95 26.32
CA VAL A 283 -11.75 12.68 26.47
C VAL A 283 -11.55 11.18 26.40
N GLU A 284 -10.72 10.73 25.47
CA GLU A 284 -10.39 9.33 25.28
C GLU A 284 -9.39 8.84 26.35
N PRO A 285 -9.41 7.53 26.67
CA PRO A 285 -8.38 6.94 27.50
C PRO A 285 -7.07 6.88 26.73
N THR A 286 -5.96 7.30 27.36
CA THR A 286 -4.61 7.11 26.80
C THR A 286 -4.35 5.61 26.57
N PRO A 287 -3.83 5.18 25.41
CA PRO A 287 -3.50 3.78 25.17
C PRO A 287 -2.59 3.26 26.28
N SER A 288 -3.02 2.21 26.99
CA SER A 288 -2.22 1.60 28.05
C SER A 288 -1.22 0.64 27.42
N THR A 289 0.06 1.02 27.36
CA THR A 289 1.16 0.10 27.02
C THR A 289 1.13 -1.09 28.00
N PRO A 290 1.18 -2.35 27.56
CA PRO A 290 1.12 -3.49 28.47
C PRO A 290 2.40 -3.57 29.30
N HIS A 291 2.32 -3.20 30.58
CA HIS A 291 3.38 -3.36 31.56
C HIS A 291 3.58 -4.85 31.85
N ARG A 292 4.67 -5.44 31.34
CA ARG A 292 5.03 -6.83 31.61
C ARG A 292 5.87 -6.90 32.88
N GLU A 293 5.28 -7.38 33.96
CA GLU A 293 5.97 -7.62 35.24
C GLU A 293 7.11 -8.62 35.08
N ASP A 294 8.29 -8.17 35.48
CA ASP A 294 9.57 -8.86 35.44
C ASP A 294 9.61 -9.94 36.54
N THR A 295 9.48 -11.22 36.16
CA THR A 295 9.72 -12.35 37.07
C THR A 295 10.94 -13.14 36.59
N GLY A 296 12.10 -12.70 37.09
CA GLY A 296 13.38 -13.33 36.82
C GLY A 296 13.46 -14.78 37.30
N THR A 297 14.08 -15.63 36.47
CA THR A 297 14.72 -16.86 36.93
C THR A 297 16.00 -17.06 36.14
N ALA A 298 17.13 -16.78 36.81
CA ALA A 298 18.47 -17.05 36.31
C ALA A 298 18.74 -18.56 36.29
N VAL A 299 19.27 -19.09 35.18
CA VAL A 299 19.96 -20.38 35.16
C VAL A 299 21.34 -20.22 34.53
N ARG A 300 22.32 -20.76 35.25
CA ARG A 300 23.77 -20.62 35.07
C ARG A 300 24.34 -21.45 33.92
N SER A 301 25.48 -20.94 33.45
CA SER A 301 26.44 -21.46 32.49
C SER A 301 26.93 -22.89 32.70
N GLY A 302 27.29 -23.55 31.60
CA GLY A 302 28.14 -24.75 31.57
C GLY A 302 28.90 -24.85 30.24
N THR A 303 30.22 -24.70 30.33
CA THR A 303 31.24 -24.85 29.26
C THR A 303 31.59 -26.32 29.01
N ALA A 304 31.81 -26.71 27.74
CA ALA A 304 32.65 -27.86 27.34
C ALA A 304 33.05 -27.72 25.86
N GLY A 305 34.33 -27.95 25.53
CA GLY A 305 34.97 -27.54 24.27
C GLY A 305 35.24 -28.63 23.21
N ALA A 306 35.62 -28.13 22.01
CA ALA A 306 36.53 -28.61 20.93
C ALA A 306 36.43 -30.08 20.40
N PRO A 307 36.88 -30.45 19.16
CA PRO A 307 37.84 -29.77 18.23
C PRO A 307 37.52 -29.88 16.69
N PRO A 308 38.40 -29.40 15.77
CA PRO A 308 38.06 -29.02 14.37
C PRO A 308 38.61 -29.97 13.28
N ARG A 309 38.19 -29.83 12.00
CA ARG A 309 38.92 -30.41 10.84
C ARG A 309 38.60 -29.87 9.42
N ARG A 310 39.52 -29.01 8.94
CA ARG A 310 40.22 -28.89 7.62
C ARG A 310 39.55 -29.21 6.26
N HIS A 311 39.67 -28.21 5.38
CA HIS A 311 39.49 -28.16 3.91
C HIS A 311 40.39 -29.09 3.06
N GLY A 312 39.91 -29.36 1.83
CA GLY A 312 40.70 -29.86 0.70
C GLY A 312 40.24 -29.23 -0.64
N ARG A 313 41.20 -28.63 -1.36
CA ARG A 313 41.09 -27.87 -2.63
C ARG A 313 41.43 -28.76 -3.84
N ARG A 314 40.81 -28.60 -5.02
CA ARG A 314 41.45 -28.86 -6.34
C ARG A 314 40.71 -28.25 -7.55
N ARG A 315 41.50 -27.92 -8.59
CA ARG A 315 41.31 -27.01 -9.76
C ARG A 315 40.95 -27.72 -11.11
N TRP A 316 40.36 -26.98 -12.08
CA TRP A 316 40.76 -26.72 -13.52
C TRP A 316 39.63 -26.73 -14.63
N ILE A 317 39.19 -25.53 -15.13
CA ILE A 317 39.05 -24.92 -16.52
C ILE A 317 38.73 -25.79 -17.79
N PRO A 318 38.08 -25.34 -18.93
CA PRO A 318 36.94 -24.41 -19.27
C PRO A 318 35.96 -24.94 -20.40
N VAL A 319 34.92 -24.17 -20.81
CA VAL A 319 34.49 -23.85 -22.22
C VAL A 319 33.19 -23.01 -22.22
N ALA A 320 33.11 -22.04 -23.14
CA ALA A 320 32.15 -20.95 -23.31
C ALA A 320 30.78 -21.29 -23.93
N VAL A 321 29.76 -20.42 -23.73
CA VAL A 321 29.13 -19.52 -24.74
C VAL A 321 27.86 -18.87 -24.13
N ALA A 322 27.71 -17.57 -24.41
CA ALA A 322 26.65 -16.59 -24.10
C ALA A 322 25.19 -17.09 -24.15
N VAL A 323 24.23 -16.49 -23.44
CA VAL A 323 23.63 -15.15 -23.69
C VAL A 323 22.81 -14.69 -22.46
N ALA A 324 23.06 -13.44 -22.04
CA ALA A 324 22.33 -12.59 -21.09
C ALA A 324 21.18 -11.84 -21.82
N VAL A 325 20.23 -11.09 -21.24
CA VAL A 325 20.18 -10.20 -20.07
C VAL A 325 18.68 -10.04 -19.69
N LEU A 326 18.31 -9.55 -18.49
CA LEU A 326 17.61 -8.26 -18.22
C LEU A 326 16.73 -8.21 -16.94
N ALA A 327 17.16 -7.36 -15.99
CA ALA A 327 16.41 -6.86 -14.82
C ALA A 327 16.81 -5.39 -14.48
N GLY A 328 15.86 -4.62 -13.92
CA GLY A 328 16.03 -3.36 -13.13
C GLY A 328 15.61 -2.06 -13.82
N THR A 329 14.72 -1.19 -13.30
CA THR A 329 14.35 -0.76 -11.93
C THR A 329 12.96 -0.07 -11.99
N GLY A 330 12.03 -0.15 -11.03
CA GLY A 330 11.98 0.44 -9.69
C GLY A 330 12.91 -0.24 -8.71
N THR A 331 13.45 0.54 -7.79
CA THR A 331 14.74 0.30 -7.14
C THR A 331 14.83 -1.07 -6.48
N ALA A 332 15.43 -1.99 -7.25
CA ALA A 332 15.93 -3.28 -6.82
C ALA A 332 17.47 -3.26 -6.91
N TYR A 333 18.19 -2.98 -5.81
CA TYR A 333 19.63 -3.24 -5.67
C TYR A 333 19.95 -4.74 -5.51
N ALA A 334 20.99 -5.21 -6.21
CA ALA A 334 21.61 -6.53 -6.10
C ALA A 334 23.15 -6.41 -6.21
N VAL A 335 23.88 -7.43 -5.71
CA VAL A 335 25.32 -7.82 -5.88
C VAL A 335 26.10 -7.81 -4.54
N TRP A 336 26.75 -8.89 -4.01
CA TRP A 336 27.09 -10.25 -4.48
C TRP A 336 27.75 -11.09 -3.35
N ARG A 337 27.91 -12.42 -3.55
CA ARG A 337 28.74 -13.35 -2.75
C ARG A 337 29.64 -14.21 -3.65
N ASP A 338 30.88 -14.45 -3.23
CA ASP A 338 31.98 -15.05 -4.03
C ASP A 338 32.04 -16.61 -4.04
N ASP A 339 32.56 -17.14 -5.17
CA ASP A 339 33.10 -18.47 -5.51
C ASP A 339 32.16 -19.68 -5.92
N ALA A 340 31.48 -19.55 -7.09
CA ALA A 340 31.22 -20.53 -8.19
C ALA A 340 30.37 -21.84 -8.02
N PRO A 341 29.73 -22.42 -9.09
CA PRO A 341 29.13 -21.91 -10.35
C PRO A 341 27.67 -22.39 -10.69
N GLN A 342 26.98 -21.67 -11.60
CA GLN A 342 25.70 -21.95 -12.34
C GLN A 342 24.40 -21.87 -11.51
N ASP A 343 23.38 -21.05 -11.78
CA ASP A 343 22.98 -20.19 -12.92
C ASP A 343 22.22 -18.95 -12.36
N ASP A 344 22.20 -17.88 -13.15
CA ASP A 344 21.96 -16.47 -12.81
C ASP A 344 20.55 -16.03 -12.31
N GLU A 345 20.61 -14.90 -11.58
CA GLU A 345 19.72 -13.73 -11.53
C GLU A 345 18.58 -13.62 -10.47
N ASN A 346 18.72 -12.56 -9.66
CA ASN A 346 17.81 -11.91 -8.69
C ASN A 346 18.06 -12.20 -7.19
N ASP A 347 18.98 -11.42 -6.61
CA ASP A 347 19.03 -11.14 -5.16
C ASP A 347 18.13 -9.93 -4.83
N PRO A 348 17.59 -9.82 -3.61
CA PRO A 348 16.61 -8.81 -3.25
C PRO A 348 17.21 -7.50 -2.74
N ALA A 349 16.59 -6.41 -3.15
CA ALA A 349 16.79 -5.08 -2.62
C ALA A 349 15.83 -4.73 -1.49
N ALA A 350 16.19 -3.72 -0.71
CA ALA A 350 15.27 -2.97 0.12
C ALA A 350 14.52 -1.94 -0.75
N ILE A 351 13.19 -1.87 -0.63
CA ILE A 351 12.33 -0.83 -1.24
C ILE A 351 11.86 0.08 -0.10
N LEU A 352 11.82 1.40 -0.33
CA LEU A 352 11.81 2.47 0.68
C LEU A 352 10.59 3.39 0.51
N GLY A 353 9.87 3.70 1.59
CA GLY A 353 8.79 4.70 1.64
C GLY A 353 8.00 4.67 2.97
N ASP A 354 7.19 5.68 3.27
CA ASP A 354 6.32 5.72 4.48
C ASP A 354 5.06 4.87 4.25
N VAL A 355 4.98 3.71 4.91
CA VAL A 355 3.91 2.73 4.67
C VAL A 355 2.80 2.83 5.72
N ASP A 356 3.06 3.48 6.86
CA ASP A 356 2.08 3.61 7.94
C ASP A 356 1.57 5.05 8.16
N GLY A 357 2.05 6.00 7.35
CA GLY A 357 1.65 7.39 7.33
C GLY A 357 2.10 8.15 8.58
N ASP A 358 3.13 7.65 9.27
CA ASP A 358 3.66 8.27 10.48
C ASP A 358 4.70 9.38 10.21
N GLY A 359 4.96 9.64 8.92
CA GLY A 359 5.93 10.59 8.39
C GLY A 359 7.35 10.08 8.43
N LYS A 360 7.57 8.76 8.57
CA LYS A 360 8.90 8.15 8.55
C LYS A 360 8.94 7.04 7.54
N GLY A 361 10.05 6.98 6.83
CA GLY A 361 10.26 5.95 5.86
C GLY A 361 10.58 4.58 6.49
N ASP A 362 9.94 3.56 5.95
CA ASP A 362 10.05 2.17 6.35
C ASP A 362 10.91 1.36 5.37
N LEU A 363 11.40 0.20 5.82
CA LEU A 363 12.17 -0.72 5.00
C LEU A 363 11.36 -1.93 4.60
N LEU A 364 11.26 -2.20 3.30
CA LEU A 364 10.79 -3.49 2.81
C LEU A 364 11.96 -4.40 2.46
N VAL A 365 12.22 -5.43 3.27
CA VAL A 365 13.29 -6.41 3.04
C VAL A 365 12.75 -7.65 2.33
N ARG A 366 13.25 -7.93 1.12
CA ARG A 366 12.89 -9.15 0.38
C ARG A 366 13.89 -10.27 0.62
N TRP A 367 13.44 -11.53 0.56
CA TRP A 367 14.26 -12.71 0.79
C TRP A 367 13.90 -13.86 -0.15
N TYR A 368 14.90 -14.39 -0.87
CA TYR A 368 14.76 -15.56 -1.75
C TYR A 368 15.40 -16.80 -1.13
N ASN A 369 14.74 -17.96 -1.26
CA ASN A 369 15.28 -19.24 -0.78
C ASN A 369 15.69 -20.11 -1.97
N TYR A 370 16.94 -19.98 -2.43
CA TYR A 370 17.44 -20.76 -3.55
C TYR A 370 17.66 -22.23 -3.17
N GLY A 371 16.79 -23.12 -3.65
CA GLY A 371 17.03 -24.56 -3.67
C GLY A 371 16.01 -25.32 -4.53
N ASP A 372 16.51 -26.01 -5.57
CA ASP A 372 15.92 -26.96 -6.54
C ASP A 372 14.52 -26.72 -7.13
N SER A 373 13.82 -25.66 -6.77
CA SER A 373 12.62 -25.20 -7.45
C SER A 373 12.30 -23.79 -6.97
N TYR A 374 12.14 -22.83 -7.90
CA TYR A 374 11.63 -21.48 -7.65
C TYR A 374 10.41 -21.55 -6.71
N LYS A 375 10.54 -21.02 -5.49
CA LYS A 375 9.44 -20.92 -4.53
C LYS A 375 9.49 -19.59 -3.79
N GLU A 376 8.36 -18.89 -3.85
CA GLU A 376 7.87 -17.75 -3.05
C GLU A 376 8.97 -16.93 -2.34
N GLY A 377 9.33 -15.79 -2.94
CA GLY A 377 10.06 -14.74 -2.22
C GLY A 377 9.24 -14.27 -1.01
N ARG A 378 9.89 -14.11 0.13
CA ARG A 378 9.28 -13.58 1.36
C ARG A 378 9.66 -12.11 1.48
N ASN A 379 8.72 -11.26 1.86
CA ASN A 379 8.97 -9.84 2.01
C ASN A 379 8.54 -9.42 3.40
N PHE A 380 9.33 -8.53 3.97
CA PHE A 380 9.21 -8.12 5.36
C PHE A 380 9.21 -6.61 5.41
N LEU A 381 8.10 -6.04 5.85
CA LEU A 381 8.06 -4.63 6.19
C LEU A 381 8.66 -4.46 7.58
N VAL A 382 9.60 -3.56 7.69
CA VAL A 382 10.32 -3.21 8.90
C VAL A 382 10.11 -1.72 9.09
N ARG A 383 9.22 -1.37 10.02
CA ARG A 383 8.85 0.04 10.22
C ARG A 383 9.87 0.82 11.00
N SER A 384 10.11 2.07 10.65
CA SER A 384 10.95 2.96 11.42
C SER A 384 10.24 3.46 12.67
N THR A 385 10.97 3.61 13.77
CA THR A 385 10.49 4.31 14.97
C THR A 385 11.12 5.70 15.10
N GLY A 386 11.90 6.14 14.12
CA GLY A 386 12.73 7.35 14.14
C GLY A 386 14.04 7.24 14.91
N THR A 387 14.27 6.12 15.59
CA THR A 387 15.51 5.85 16.35
C THR A 387 15.96 4.39 16.24
N GLY A 388 15.34 3.63 15.35
CA GLY A 388 15.43 2.19 15.28
C GLY A 388 14.34 1.61 14.39
N PHE A 389 14.31 0.29 14.31
CA PHE A 389 13.35 -0.44 13.48
C PHE A 389 12.51 -1.41 14.31
N THR A 390 11.26 -1.61 13.90
CA THR A 390 10.31 -2.56 14.50
C THR A 390 10.63 -4.01 14.11
N ASP A 391 9.92 -4.97 14.72
CA ASP A 391 10.01 -6.37 14.30
C ASP A 391 9.48 -6.55 12.87
N PRO A 392 10.15 -7.35 12.01
CA PRO A 392 9.74 -7.55 10.62
C PRO A 392 8.34 -8.18 10.51
N GLU A 393 7.45 -7.51 9.79
CA GLU A 393 6.10 -7.98 9.48
C GLU A 393 6.06 -8.57 8.07
N ARG A 394 5.55 -9.79 7.93
CA ARG A 394 5.44 -10.44 6.61
C ARG A 394 4.35 -9.77 5.79
N GLN A 395 4.70 -9.25 4.62
CA GLN A 395 3.77 -8.66 3.69
C GLN A 395 3.21 -9.68 2.69
N LEU A 396 1.91 -9.56 2.37
CA LEU A 396 1.31 -10.18 1.20
C LEU A 396 1.78 -9.42 -0.03
N GLN A 397 1.98 -10.11 -1.16
CA GLN A 397 2.47 -9.44 -2.35
C GLN A 397 1.78 -9.90 -3.62
N PRO A 398 1.70 -9.00 -4.60
CA PRO A 398 1.38 -9.37 -5.96
C PRO A 398 2.54 -10.18 -6.55
N GLU A 399 2.25 -11.00 -7.55
CA GLU A 399 3.29 -11.76 -8.25
C GLU A 399 4.12 -10.82 -9.15
N GLY A 400 5.35 -11.21 -9.53
CA GLY A 400 6.12 -10.51 -10.56
C GLY A 400 7.20 -9.55 -10.08
N TYR A 401 7.55 -8.61 -10.98
CA TYR A 401 8.49 -7.52 -10.73
C TYR A 401 7.82 -6.45 -9.87
N LEU A 402 8.47 -6.04 -8.79
CA LEU A 402 7.83 -5.16 -7.82
C LEU A 402 8.34 -3.73 -7.95
N VAL A 403 7.41 -2.79 -7.91
CA VAL A 403 7.68 -1.36 -7.76
C VAL A 403 6.78 -0.79 -6.67
N ARG A 404 7.19 0.33 -6.08
CA ARG A 404 6.43 1.06 -5.07
C ARG A 404 6.45 2.55 -5.35
N GLY A 405 5.43 3.23 -4.87
CA GLY A 405 5.14 4.65 -5.04
C GLY A 405 3.70 4.94 -4.64
N ASP A 406 3.35 6.19 -4.42
CA ASP A 406 2.02 6.65 -4.04
C ASP A 406 1.16 6.84 -5.29
N VAL A 407 0.61 5.75 -5.82
CA VAL A 407 -0.15 5.82 -7.09
C VAL A 407 -1.56 6.34 -6.86
N ASP A 408 -2.07 6.33 -5.63
CA ASP A 408 -3.40 6.82 -5.26
C ASP A 408 -3.47 8.20 -4.59
N GLY A 409 -2.32 8.79 -4.28
CA GLY A 409 -2.15 10.14 -3.75
C GLY A 409 -2.58 10.27 -2.30
N ASP A 410 -2.61 9.18 -1.55
CA ASP A 410 -2.99 9.16 -0.14
C ASP A 410 -1.82 9.41 0.83
N GLY A 411 -0.61 9.52 0.28
CA GLY A 411 0.65 9.73 0.99
C GLY A 411 1.28 8.44 1.51
N LEU A 412 0.74 7.27 1.15
CA LEU A 412 1.28 5.96 1.50
C LEU A 412 1.82 5.24 0.27
N ASP A 413 2.92 4.52 0.48
CA ASP A 413 3.53 3.72 -0.57
C ASP A 413 2.67 2.50 -0.96
N ASP A 414 2.23 2.48 -2.23
CA ASP A 414 1.55 1.36 -2.86
C ASP A 414 2.53 0.31 -3.37
N VAL A 415 2.08 -0.93 -3.58
CA VAL A 415 2.87 -2.05 -4.10
C VAL A 415 2.30 -2.54 -5.41
N LEU A 416 3.10 -2.46 -6.46
CA LEU A 416 2.72 -2.95 -7.78
C LEU A 416 3.52 -4.20 -8.12
N GLY A 417 2.84 -5.24 -8.59
CA GLY A 417 3.43 -6.44 -9.16
C GLY A 417 3.19 -6.52 -10.66
N ILE A 418 4.28 -6.48 -11.41
CA ILE A 418 4.28 -6.38 -12.87
C ILE A 418 4.71 -7.71 -13.45
N ASN A 419 3.84 -8.33 -14.24
CA ASN A 419 4.04 -9.63 -14.85
C ASN A 419 3.92 -9.57 -16.36
N ASP A 420 4.71 -10.40 -17.04
CA ASP A 420 4.47 -10.69 -18.44
C ASP A 420 3.17 -11.49 -18.59
N ASN A 421 2.22 -10.93 -19.34
CA ASN A 421 1.02 -11.66 -19.73
C ASN A 421 1.35 -12.55 -20.93
N LEU A 422 1.52 -13.85 -20.72
CA LEU A 422 1.88 -14.79 -21.80
C LEU A 422 0.79 -14.94 -22.87
N GLU A 423 -0.48 -14.65 -22.56
CA GLU A 423 -1.60 -14.76 -23.51
C GLU A 423 -1.69 -13.53 -24.42
N THR A 424 -1.62 -12.33 -23.86
CA THR A 424 -1.68 -11.06 -24.61
C THR A 424 -0.30 -10.63 -25.12
N LYS A 425 0.75 -11.26 -24.60
CA LYS A 425 2.17 -10.90 -24.72
C LYS A 425 2.51 -9.50 -24.19
N GLY A 426 1.58 -8.91 -23.43
CA GLY A 426 1.67 -7.59 -22.82
C GLY A 426 2.12 -7.66 -21.36
N LEU A 427 1.77 -6.65 -20.57
CA LEU A 427 2.04 -6.57 -19.13
C LEU A 427 0.73 -6.61 -18.36
N ASP A 428 0.67 -7.40 -17.30
CA ASP A 428 -0.35 -7.32 -16.26
C ASP A 428 0.28 -6.66 -15.03
N VAL A 429 -0.41 -5.68 -14.46
CA VAL A 429 0.03 -4.93 -13.28
C VAL A 429 -1.03 -5.13 -12.20
N GLU A 430 -0.67 -5.78 -11.10
CA GLU A 430 -1.49 -5.89 -9.91
C GLU A 430 -1.03 -4.82 -8.91
N VAL A 431 -1.91 -3.90 -8.53
CA VAL A 431 -1.63 -2.87 -7.53
C VAL A 431 -2.27 -3.26 -6.21
N ILE A 432 -1.52 -3.11 -5.12
CA ILE A 432 -2.00 -3.21 -3.74
C ILE A 432 -1.66 -1.88 -3.08
N THR A 433 -2.67 -1.07 -2.75
CA THR A 433 -2.40 0.23 -2.16
C THR A 433 -1.92 0.13 -0.72
N GLY A 434 -1.36 1.21 -0.15
CA GLY A 434 -0.98 1.29 1.27
C GLY A 434 -2.15 0.99 2.22
N THR A 435 -3.39 1.19 1.75
CA THR A 435 -4.64 0.86 2.46
C THR A 435 -5.19 -0.56 2.18
N ASP A 436 -4.41 -1.43 1.52
CA ASP A 436 -4.75 -2.79 1.08
C ASP A 436 -5.90 -2.88 0.04
N ASP A 437 -6.28 -1.75 -0.59
CA ASP A 437 -7.14 -1.78 -1.77
C ASP A 437 -6.37 -2.36 -2.96
N ARG A 438 -7.10 -2.92 -3.94
CA ARG A 438 -6.48 -3.59 -5.09
C ARG A 438 -7.15 -3.23 -6.39
N PHE A 439 -6.34 -2.96 -7.40
CA PHE A 439 -6.79 -2.85 -8.78
C PHE A 439 -5.77 -3.50 -9.72
N ASP A 440 -6.27 -3.96 -10.85
CA ASP A 440 -5.45 -4.58 -11.89
C ASP A 440 -5.45 -3.67 -13.12
N ALA A 441 -4.27 -3.38 -13.66
CA ALA A 441 -4.10 -2.74 -14.96
C ALA A 441 -3.47 -3.73 -15.96
N GLY A 442 -3.82 -3.59 -17.23
CA GLY A 442 -3.38 -4.52 -18.28
C GLY A 442 -3.02 -3.80 -19.56
N PHE A 443 -1.75 -3.90 -19.96
CA PHE A 443 -1.22 -3.21 -21.13
C PHE A 443 -0.92 -4.20 -22.26
N PRO A 444 -1.66 -4.17 -23.38
CA PRO A 444 -1.39 -5.06 -24.50
C PRO A 444 -0.01 -4.76 -25.12
N ARG A 445 0.63 -5.79 -25.71
CA ARG A 445 1.96 -5.63 -26.31
C ARG A 445 1.95 -4.61 -27.46
N ARG A 446 2.66 -3.50 -27.29
CA ARG A 446 3.07 -2.60 -28.39
C ARG A 446 4.49 -2.99 -28.84
N GLY A 447 4.62 -3.74 -29.93
CA GLY A 447 5.93 -4.04 -30.55
C GLY A 447 6.78 -5.14 -29.88
N ARG A 448 8.10 -5.12 -30.10
CA ARG A 448 9.05 -6.07 -29.51
C ARG A 448 9.68 -5.44 -28.27
N ARG A 449 9.18 -5.84 -27.09
CA ARG A 449 9.79 -5.58 -25.77
C ARG A 449 10.72 -6.77 -25.47
N ASP A 450 12.03 -6.56 -25.51
CA ASP A 450 13.02 -7.57 -25.11
C ASP A 450 13.41 -7.39 -23.63
N ASP A 451 13.21 -6.17 -23.09
CA ASP A 451 13.66 -5.69 -21.78
C ASP A 451 12.60 -4.72 -21.25
N ALA A 452 12.08 -4.86 -20.03
CA ALA A 452 11.18 -3.85 -19.45
C ALA A 452 11.58 -3.54 -18.01
N PHE A 453 11.80 -2.26 -17.73
CA PHE A 453 12.21 -1.77 -16.42
C PHE A 453 11.23 -0.69 -15.98
N PRO A 454 10.18 -1.11 -15.25
CA PRO A 454 9.11 -0.22 -14.84
C PRO A 454 9.51 0.54 -13.58
N LEU A 455 9.31 1.84 -13.49
CA LEU A 455 9.45 2.64 -12.26
C LEU A 455 8.21 3.49 -12.03
N LEU A 456 8.07 4.03 -10.82
CA LEU A 456 7.01 4.96 -10.42
C LEU A 456 7.61 6.34 -10.18
N ALA A 457 6.90 7.37 -10.61
CA ALA A 457 7.31 8.78 -10.54
C ALA A 457 6.14 9.71 -10.86
N ASP A 458 5.98 10.83 -10.17
CA ASP A 458 4.99 11.87 -10.48
C ASP A 458 5.48 12.74 -11.66
N ILE A 459 5.28 12.26 -12.89
CA ILE A 459 5.81 12.92 -14.09
C ILE A 459 5.03 14.18 -14.41
N ASP A 460 3.72 14.24 -14.11
CA ASP A 460 2.86 15.36 -14.47
C ASP A 460 2.61 16.40 -13.35
N GLY A 461 3.08 16.11 -12.13
CA GLY A 461 3.04 16.99 -10.97
C GLY A 461 1.66 17.08 -10.33
N ASP A 462 0.84 16.04 -10.48
CA ASP A 462 -0.51 15.98 -9.92
C ASP A 462 -0.58 15.35 -8.52
N GLY A 463 0.57 14.85 -8.03
CA GLY A 463 0.74 14.18 -6.75
C GLY A 463 0.43 12.69 -6.79
N LEU A 464 0.27 12.09 -7.97
CA LEU A 464 0.08 10.65 -8.16
C LEU A 464 1.27 10.07 -8.90
N ASP A 465 1.81 8.96 -8.40
CA ASP A 465 2.90 8.30 -9.08
C ASP A 465 2.45 7.58 -10.36
N ASP A 466 3.03 7.99 -11.47
CA ASP A 466 2.77 7.44 -12.80
C ASP A 466 3.63 6.21 -13.07
N LEU A 467 3.11 5.27 -13.89
CA LEU A 467 3.88 4.11 -14.31
C LEU A 467 4.75 4.43 -15.52
N VAL A 468 6.05 4.56 -15.27
CA VAL A 468 7.08 4.76 -16.29
C VAL A 468 7.57 3.39 -16.77
N LEU A 469 7.33 3.08 -18.05
CA LEU A 469 7.77 1.85 -18.70
C LEU A 469 8.94 2.14 -19.63
N THR A 470 10.10 1.57 -19.35
CA THR A 470 11.25 1.67 -20.25
C THR A 470 11.50 0.34 -20.96
N TRP A 471 11.78 0.36 -22.26
CA TRP A 471 12.20 -0.85 -22.97
C TRP A 471 13.26 -0.59 -24.03
N ALA A 472 14.21 -1.53 -24.12
CA ALA A 472 15.27 -1.48 -25.10
C ALA A 472 14.86 -2.24 -26.37
N ARG A 473 15.02 -1.60 -27.53
CA ARG A 473 14.93 -2.27 -28.82
C ARG A 473 16.28 -2.83 -29.23
N ASP A 474 16.33 -4.14 -29.42
CA ASP A 474 17.53 -4.84 -29.88
C ASP A 474 18.71 -4.58 -28.93
N SER A 475 18.51 -4.81 -27.62
CA SER A 475 19.48 -4.61 -26.52
C SER A 475 20.86 -5.22 -26.78
N SER A 476 20.93 -6.22 -27.66
CA SER A 476 22.18 -6.84 -28.13
C SER A 476 22.95 -6.03 -29.20
N SER A 477 22.39 -4.93 -29.71
CA SER A 477 22.85 -4.17 -30.87
C SER A 477 23.41 -2.80 -30.50
N ARG A 478 24.31 -2.30 -31.36
CA ARG A 478 25.01 -1.02 -31.19
C ARG A 478 24.14 0.20 -31.43
N ASP A 479 23.04 0.03 -32.15
CA ASP A 479 22.08 1.07 -32.49
C ASP A 479 20.80 0.88 -31.65
N SER A 480 20.94 0.24 -30.48
CA SER A 480 19.85 0.03 -29.55
C SER A 480 19.36 1.36 -29.00
N VAL A 481 18.06 1.42 -28.80
CA VAL A 481 17.30 2.59 -28.42
C VAL A 481 16.45 2.20 -27.23
N LEU A 482 16.52 2.99 -26.15
CA LEU A 482 15.55 2.90 -25.07
C LEU A 482 14.36 3.78 -25.43
N GLU A 483 13.18 3.19 -25.49
CA GLU A 483 11.91 3.93 -25.56
C GLU A 483 11.35 4.03 -24.14
N ILE A 484 10.86 5.21 -23.78
CA ILE A 484 10.23 5.50 -22.49
C ILE A 484 8.77 5.82 -22.78
N GLU A 485 7.87 5.06 -22.19
CA GLU A 485 6.43 5.31 -22.18
C GLU A 485 5.98 5.62 -20.76
N VAL A 486 4.98 6.47 -20.62
CA VAL A 486 4.37 6.80 -19.32
C VAL A 486 2.89 6.50 -19.39
N ALA A 487 2.40 5.80 -18.38
CA ALA A 487 0.98 5.58 -18.15
C ALA A 487 0.57 6.38 -16.92
N LEU A 488 -0.19 7.46 -17.17
CA LEU A 488 -0.60 8.37 -16.09
C LEU A 488 -1.50 7.66 -15.09
N SER A 489 -1.27 7.85 -13.81
CA SER A 489 -2.16 7.37 -12.76
C SER A 489 -3.46 8.17 -12.73
N SER A 490 -4.51 7.55 -12.18
CA SER A 490 -5.77 8.22 -11.84
C SER A 490 -6.21 7.91 -10.41
N GLY A 491 -5.30 7.30 -9.64
CA GLY A 491 -5.47 6.81 -8.29
C GLY A 491 -6.16 5.46 -8.13
N ASP A 492 -6.79 4.93 -9.18
CA ASP A 492 -7.37 3.58 -9.15
C ASP A 492 -7.31 2.83 -10.49
N ASP A 493 -6.56 3.38 -11.45
CA ASP A 493 -6.27 2.82 -12.77
C ASP A 493 -5.13 3.61 -13.41
N PHE A 494 -4.53 3.04 -14.46
CA PHE A 494 -3.53 3.71 -15.29
C PHE A 494 -4.10 4.00 -16.69
N ALA A 495 -3.74 5.15 -17.26
CA ALA A 495 -4.01 5.45 -18.66
C ALA A 495 -3.27 4.47 -19.60
N ASP A 496 -3.66 4.45 -20.89
CA ASP A 496 -2.85 3.74 -21.89
C ASP A 496 -1.44 4.35 -21.95
N PRO A 497 -0.36 3.56 -21.87
CA PRO A 497 1.00 4.08 -21.89
C PRO A 497 1.30 4.80 -23.21
N GLU A 498 1.79 6.03 -23.13
CA GLU A 498 2.14 6.85 -24.29
C GLU A 498 3.65 7.10 -24.37
N PRO A 499 4.27 7.04 -25.57
CA PRO A 499 5.70 7.32 -25.72
C PRO A 499 6.03 8.78 -25.45
N VAL A 500 6.93 9.02 -24.50
CA VAL A 500 7.33 10.37 -24.07
C VAL A 500 8.78 10.71 -24.39
N ALA A 501 9.68 9.72 -24.42
CA ALA A 501 11.10 9.95 -24.69
C ALA A 501 11.79 8.77 -25.36
N THR A 502 12.97 9.04 -25.92
CA THR A 502 13.77 8.05 -26.61
C THR A 502 15.26 8.36 -26.42
N LEU A 503 16.02 7.38 -25.93
CA LEU A 503 17.46 7.49 -25.71
C LEU A 503 18.21 6.62 -26.72
N GLU A 504 18.99 7.28 -27.58
CA GLU A 504 19.86 6.58 -28.54
C GLU A 504 21.10 5.97 -27.88
N ASN A 505 21.63 4.91 -28.50
CA ASN A 505 22.84 4.18 -28.10
C ASN A 505 22.73 3.54 -26.70
N TRP A 506 21.54 3.07 -26.34
CA TRP A 506 21.32 2.31 -25.11
C TRP A 506 21.99 0.94 -25.21
N THR A 507 22.94 0.66 -24.34
CA THR A 507 23.74 -0.57 -24.39
C THR A 507 23.25 -1.66 -23.45
N SER A 508 22.31 -1.37 -22.54
CA SER A 508 21.72 -2.31 -21.55
C SER A 508 22.72 -2.97 -20.57
N TYR A 509 24.03 -2.71 -20.71
CA TYR A 509 25.08 -3.22 -19.84
C TYR A 509 25.46 -2.14 -18.81
N GLY A 510 24.84 -2.18 -17.63
CA GLY A 510 25.17 -1.32 -16.49
C GLY A 510 24.62 0.11 -16.55
N GLU A 511 23.77 0.42 -17.55
CA GLU A 511 23.01 1.66 -17.60
C GLU A 511 21.83 1.61 -16.60
N GLN A 512 21.49 2.75 -16.00
CA GLN A 512 20.47 2.85 -14.95
C GLN A 512 19.63 4.11 -15.13
N ILE A 513 18.38 4.04 -14.69
CA ILE A 513 17.43 5.15 -14.64
C ILE A 513 16.79 5.15 -13.26
N VAL A 514 16.75 6.33 -12.66
CA VAL A 514 16.03 6.64 -11.42
C VAL A 514 15.22 7.92 -11.63
N ALA A 515 14.23 8.16 -10.78
CA ALA A 515 13.36 9.31 -10.84
C ALA A 515 13.40 10.10 -9.53
N GLY A 516 13.08 11.39 -9.60
CA GLY A 516 12.93 12.32 -8.46
C GLY A 516 13.01 13.77 -8.94
N ASP A 517 12.58 14.71 -8.11
CA ASP A 517 12.44 16.14 -8.43
C ASP A 517 13.78 16.88 -8.27
N VAL A 518 14.66 16.78 -9.27
CA VAL A 518 16.02 17.35 -9.15
C VAL A 518 16.10 18.86 -9.41
N ASP A 519 15.02 19.48 -9.90
CA ASP A 519 14.96 20.93 -10.14
C ASP A 519 13.99 21.69 -9.22
N GLY A 520 13.30 20.97 -8.33
CA GLY A 520 12.46 21.50 -7.25
C GLY A 520 11.14 22.09 -7.77
N ASP A 521 10.60 21.52 -8.85
CA ASP A 521 9.38 22.00 -9.50
C ASP A 521 8.12 21.15 -9.23
N ASP A 522 8.22 20.25 -8.25
CA ASP A 522 7.22 19.27 -7.82
C ASP A 522 6.87 18.26 -8.92
N ARG A 523 7.78 18.01 -9.87
CA ARG A 523 7.63 16.96 -10.90
C ARG A 523 8.88 16.11 -10.95
N ASP A 524 8.67 14.82 -11.07
CA ASP A 524 9.79 13.89 -11.12
C ASP A 524 10.49 13.92 -12.49
N ASP A 525 11.80 14.06 -12.42
CA ASP A 525 12.71 14.01 -13.54
C ASP A 525 13.35 12.63 -13.67
N LEU A 526 13.94 12.32 -14.82
CA LEU A 526 14.70 11.08 -14.98
C LEU A 526 16.21 11.33 -14.97
N VAL A 527 16.90 10.71 -14.02
CA VAL A 527 18.36 10.70 -13.95
C VAL A 527 18.90 9.42 -14.55
N VAL A 528 19.68 9.56 -15.63
CA VAL A 528 20.20 8.46 -16.42
C VAL A 528 21.70 8.34 -16.22
N ARG A 529 22.14 7.18 -15.75
CA ARG A 529 23.55 6.78 -15.84
C ARG A 529 23.79 5.97 -17.10
N ARG A 530 24.69 6.46 -17.94
CA ARG A 530 25.22 5.74 -19.08
C ARG A 530 26.57 5.14 -18.74
N ASP A 531 26.67 3.82 -18.76
CA ASP A 531 27.95 3.15 -18.70
C ASP A 531 28.64 3.24 -20.05
N GLY A 532 29.77 3.94 -20.13
CA GLY A 532 30.55 4.11 -21.37
C GLY A 532 31.19 2.81 -21.89
N VAL A 533 30.81 1.64 -21.37
CA VAL A 533 31.53 0.39 -21.52
C VAL A 533 30.90 -0.49 -22.60
N ARG A 534 31.43 -0.34 -23.83
CA ARG A 534 31.68 -1.53 -24.64
C ARG A 534 32.80 -2.32 -23.95
N PRO A 535 32.80 -3.66 -23.96
CA PRO A 535 33.99 -4.43 -23.58
C PRO A 535 35.21 -3.94 -24.37
N GLY A 536 36.17 -3.30 -23.70
CA GLY A 536 37.44 -2.82 -24.28
C GLY A 536 37.59 -1.33 -24.59
N THR A 537 36.69 -0.43 -24.14
CA THR A 537 36.87 1.03 -24.23
C THR A 537 37.01 1.69 -22.86
N ASP A 538 38.07 2.48 -22.64
CA ASP A 538 38.35 3.22 -21.38
C ASP A 538 37.43 4.45 -21.16
N ALA A 539 36.14 4.46 -21.55
CA ALA A 539 35.28 5.63 -21.32
C ALA A 539 34.76 5.67 -19.87
N ALA A 540 34.58 6.87 -19.29
CA ALA A 540 34.02 7.03 -17.95
C ALA A 540 32.49 6.88 -18.01
N PRO A 541 31.82 6.38 -16.95
CA PRO A 541 30.38 6.48 -16.85
C PRO A 541 29.94 7.96 -16.85
N GLN A 542 28.72 8.21 -17.33
CA GLN A 542 28.17 9.56 -17.47
C GLN A 542 26.80 9.65 -16.81
N LEU A 543 26.51 10.76 -16.15
CA LEU A 543 25.19 11.11 -15.64
C LEU A 543 24.56 12.15 -16.57
N GLN A 544 23.24 12.05 -16.77
CA GLN A 544 22.40 13.00 -17.48
C GLN A 544 21.05 13.09 -16.78
N VAL A 545 20.39 14.24 -16.92
CA VAL A 545 19.03 14.48 -16.43
C VAL A 545 18.13 14.72 -17.63
N LEU A 546 16.92 14.17 -17.58
CA LEU A 546 15.83 14.48 -18.47
C LEU A 546 14.76 15.16 -17.63
N LEU A 547 14.64 16.49 -17.79
CA LEU A 547 13.64 17.26 -17.08
C LEU A 547 12.23 16.96 -17.58
N SER A 548 11.27 16.75 -16.68
CA SER A 548 9.87 16.64 -17.02
C SER A 548 9.30 18.01 -17.43
N ASP A 549 8.40 18.00 -18.41
CA ASP A 549 7.57 19.17 -18.74
C ASP A 549 6.08 18.96 -18.42
N GLY A 550 5.76 17.87 -17.72
CA GLY A 550 4.41 17.42 -17.38
C GLY A 550 3.65 16.74 -18.52
N SER A 551 4.27 16.62 -19.70
CA SER A 551 3.71 15.85 -20.82
C SER A 551 4.71 14.88 -21.46
N GLY A 552 5.94 14.90 -20.96
CA GLY A 552 7.08 14.12 -21.39
C GLY A 552 8.36 14.76 -20.90
N PHE A 553 9.47 14.55 -21.63
CA PHE A 553 10.79 14.98 -21.20
C PHE A 553 11.46 15.95 -22.17
N GLN A 554 12.20 16.90 -21.61
CA GLN A 554 13.07 17.80 -22.34
C GLN A 554 14.28 17.06 -22.95
N THR A 555 15.07 17.79 -23.72
CA THR A 555 16.32 17.21 -24.27
C THR A 555 17.27 16.88 -23.11
N PRO A 556 17.90 15.69 -23.10
CA PRO A 556 18.82 15.33 -22.02
C PRO A 556 19.92 16.37 -21.81
N SER A 557 20.23 16.65 -20.55
CA SER A 557 21.28 17.59 -20.15
C SER A 557 22.66 17.16 -20.66
N ASN A 558 23.63 18.08 -20.58
CA ASN A 558 25.00 17.77 -20.97
C ASN A 558 25.59 16.66 -20.07
N PRO A 559 26.20 15.60 -20.63
CA PRO A 559 26.67 14.47 -19.84
C PRO A 559 27.80 14.86 -18.90
N ARG A 560 27.66 14.48 -17.62
CA ARG A 560 28.66 14.65 -16.57
C ARG A 560 29.45 13.37 -16.41
N ASN A 561 30.76 13.40 -16.68
CA ASN A 561 31.62 12.24 -16.42
C ASN A 561 31.78 12.01 -14.91
N THR A 562 31.65 10.77 -14.48
CA THR A 562 31.98 10.32 -13.12
C THR A 562 33.43 9.78 -13.07
N PRO A 563 34.09 9.73 -11.90
CA PRO A 563 35.46 9.23 -11.77
C PRO A 563 35.62 7.77 -12.23
N LYS A 564 36.71 7.47 -12.97
CA LYS A 564 36.99 6.15 -13.59
C LYS A 564 37.58 5.07 -12.67
N ASN A 565 38.00 5.40 -11.45
CA ASN A 565 38.97 4.58 -10.70
C ASN A 565 38.36 3.30 -10.07
N GLY A 566 37.96 2.37 -10.92
CA GLY A 566 37.85 0.95 -10.63
C GLY A 566 36.63 0.54 -9.85
N VAL A 567 35.66 1.44 -9.64
CA VAL A 567 34.63 1.17 -8.69
C VAL A 567 33.29 1.86 -8.99
N VAL A 568 32.22 1.08 -8.95
CA VAL A 568 30.89 1.38 -9.50
C VAL A 568 30.28 2.63 -8.86
N ALA A 569 30.23 3.73 -9.62
CA ALA A 569 29.32 4.84 -9.35
C ALA A 569 27.98 4.52 -10.00
N THR A 570 27.18 3.64 -9.41
CA THR A 570 25.74 3.54 -9.69
C THR A 570 25.11 4.88 -9.27
N PRO A 571 24.15 5.51 -10.01
CA PRO A 571 23.28 6.45 -9.34
C PRO A 571 22.58 5.62 -8.27
N LEU A 572 22.81 6.00 -7.04
CA LEU A 572 22.37 5.24 -5.89
C LEU A 572 20.89 5.52 -5.67
N ASP A 573 20.57 6.80 -5.73
CA ASP A 573 19.26 7.38 -5.48
C ASP A 573 19.22 8.81 -6.01
N VAL A 574 18.00 9.32 -6.09
CA VAL A 574 17.68 10.75 -6.17
C VAL A 574 16.81 11.01 -4.94
N ALA A 575 17.27 11.90 -4.07
CA ALA A 575 16.58 12.19 -2.80
C ALA A 575 17.07 13.51 -2.20
N ASP A 576 16.15 14.24 -1.55
CA ASP A 576 16.42 15.44 -0.76
C ASP A 576 17.23 15.09 0.50
N VAL A 577 18.57 15.09 0.39
CA VAL A 577 19.45 14.81 1.53
C VAL A 577 19.80 16.09 2.28
N ASP A 578 19.63 17.26 1.68
CA ASP A 578 20.03 18.53 2.27
C ASP A 578 18.88 19.31 2.98
N GLY A 579 17.63 18.97 2.63
CA GLY A 579 16.38 19.47 3.16
C GLY A 579 15.87 20.75 2.49
N ASP A 580 16.35 21.07 1.29
CA ASP A 580 15.94 22.27 0.55
C ASP A 580 14.70 22.08 -0.35
N GLY A 581 14.28 20.82 -0.51
CA GLY A 581 13.11 20.39 -1.26
C GLY A 581 13.38 19.99 -2.71
N ALA A 582 14.58 20.21 -3.25
CA ALA A 582 15.02 19.58 -4.49
C ALA A 582 15.81 18.30 -4.17
N ASP A 583 15.68 17.30 -5.02
CA ASP A 583 16.40 16.05 -4.83
C ASP A 583 17.84 16.12 -5.37
N GLU A 584 18.80 15.66 -4.57
CA GLU A 584 20.16 15.51 -5.03
C GLU A 584 20.40 14.20 -5.75
N ILE A 585 21.28 14.22 -6.75
CA ILE A 585 21.78 13.00 -7.39
C ILE A 585 22.87 12.40 -6.50
N VAL A 586 22.57 11.27 -5.87
CA VAL A 586 23.48 10.63 -4.91
C VAL A 586 24.21 9.47 -5.54
N THR A 587 25.54 9.44 -5.40
CA THR A 587 26.40 8.37 -5.96
C THR A 587 27.31 7.78 -4.89
N HIS A 588 27.52 6.46 -4.91
CA HIS A 588 28.46 5.79 -4.02
C HIS A 588 29.75 5.44 -4.77
N LEU A 589 30.90 5.73 -4.17
CA LEU A 589 32.20 5.32 -4.68
C LEU A 589 32.66 4.10 -3.89
N ARG A 590 32.29 2.88 -4.30
CA ARG A 590 32.86 1.64 -3.71
C ARG A 590 34.44 1.80 -3.71
N GLY A 591 35.18 1.12 -2.83
CA GLY A 591 36.66 1.18 -2.78
C GLY A 591 37.30 2.51 -2.35
N ALA A 592 36.52 3.57 -2.18
CA ALA A 592 36.81 4.63 -1.22
C ALA A 592 36.07 4.26 0.09
N PRO A 593 36.74 4.23 1.25
CA PRO A 593 36.08 3.85 2.50
C PRO A 593 35.01 4.90 2.85
N GLY A 594 33.73 4.54 2.69
CA GLY A 594 32.63 5.27 3.29
C GLY A 594 32.45 6.71 2.78
N THR A 595 32.45 6.93 1.47
CA THR A 595 32.13 8.26 0.92
C THR A 595 30.98 8.17 -0.06
N ILE A 596 29.92 8.92 0.25
CA ILE A 596 28.80 9.19 -0.63
C ILE A 596 29.05 10.54 -1.28
N ARG A 597 28.81 10.64 -2.58
CA ARG A 597 28.95 11.88 -3.32
C ARG A 597 27.60 12.40 -3.74
N VAL A 598 27.31 13.61 -3.30
CA VAL A 598 26.03 14.30 -3.49
C VAL A 598 26.20 15.34 -4.59
N HIS A 599 25.36 15.31 -5.62
CA HIS A 599 25.42 16.23 -6.75
C HIS A 599 24.11 17.02 -6.89
N GLU A 600 24.19 18.33 -6.77
CA GLU A 600 23.10 19.25 -7.16
C GLU A 600 22.91 19.32 -8.69
N PHE A 601 21.68 19.61 -9.12
CA PHE A 601 21.34 19.95 -10.50
C PHE A 601 20.81 21.39 -10.57
N GLU A 602 21.54 22.26 -11.26
CA GLU A 602 21.14 23.67 -11.45
C GLU A 602 21.47 24.11 -12.87
N ASP A 603 20.64 24.98 -13.45
CA ASP A 603 20.87 25.58 -14.78
C ASP A 603 21.19 24.53 -15.86
N ASP A 604 20.43 23.43 -15.91
CA ASP A 604 20.62 22.30 -16.85
C ASP A 604 22.01 21.63 -16.74
N THR A 605 22.60 21.68 -15.55
CA THR A 605 23.97 21.19 -15.30
C THR A 605 24.07 20.45 -13.98
N ILE A 606 24.58 19.21 -14.06
CA ILE A 606 24.95 18.44 -12.87
C ILE A 606 26.27 18.98 -12.28
N SER A 607 26.26 19.29 -10.99
CA SER A 607 27.42 19.82 -10.27
C SER A 607 28.59 18.84 -10.21
N ALA A 608 29.74 19.27 -9.69
CA ALA A 608 30.89 18.40 -9.54
C ALA A 608 30.72 17.29 -8.49
N GLY A 609 29.75 17.48 -7.61
CA GLY A 609 29.49 16.69 -6.43
C GLY A 609 30.44 16.97 -5.28
N GLU A 610 29.90 16.94 -4.06
CA GLU A 610 30.65 17.01 -2.81
C GLU A 610 30.70 15.63 -2.14
N ASP A 611 31.84 15.29 -1.53
CA ASP A 611 32.01 14.02 -0.82
C ASP A 611 31.51 14.16 0.63
N TRP A 612 30.41 13.49 0.95
CA TRP A 612 29.89 13.33 2.29
C TRP A 612 30.44 12.03 2.87
N VAL A 613 31.22 12.15 3.94
CA VAL A 613 31.83 11.00 4.61
C VAL A 613 30.78 10.33 5.47
N VAL A 614 30.57 9.06 5.22
CA VAL A 614 29.75 8.18 6.04
C VAL A 614 30.70 7.08 6.46
N ASP A 615 31.12 7.00 7.73
CA ASP A 615 32.11 6.01 8.22
C ASP A 615 31.53 4.56 8.16
N LEU A 616 31.18 4.11 6.96
CA LEU A 616 30.39 2.92 6.66
C LEU A 616 31.24 1.65 6.62
N VAL A 617 32.53 1.69 6.93
CA VAL A 617 33.42 0.60 6.49
C VAL A 617 34.45 0.19 7.55
N ASP A 618 34.37 -1.09 7.96
CA ASP A 618 35.51 -1.84 8.52
C ASP A 618 36.34 -2.56 7.42
N ASP A 619 35.75 -2.88 6.25
CA ASP A 619 36.41 -3.49 5.07
C ASP A 619 35.97 -2.83 3.72
N PRO A 620 36.86 -2.09 3.01
CA PRO A 620 36.52 -1.33 1.79
C PRO A 620 36.12 -2.18 0.58
N ASP A 621 36.24 -3.50 0.68
CA ASP A 621 35.85 -4.45 -0.36
C ASP A 621 34.48 -5.12 -0.09
N ASP A 622 33.82 -4.85 1.04
CA ASP A 622 32.49 -5.43 1.36
C ASP A 622 31.39 -4.74 0.52
N PRO A 623 30.53 -5.50 -0.19
CA PRO A 623 29.37 -4.94 -0.86
C PRO A 623 28.35 -4.46 0.18
N LEU A 624 28.13 -3.15 0.24
CA LEU A 624 27.07 -2.53 1.01
C LEU A 624 25.87 -2.28 0.09
N ASP A 625 24.67 -2.71 0.52
CA ASP A 625 23.42 -2.25 -0.08
C ASP A 625 23.01 -0.99 0.69
N ILE A 626 22.88 0.13 -0.03
CA ILE A 626 22.59 1.44 0.53
C ILE A 626 21.30 1.96 -0.08
N ALA A 627 20.49 2.61 0.73
CA ALA A 627 19.17 3.13 0.41
C ALA A 627 19.02 4.53 1.04
N MET A 628 18.41 5.50 0.35
CA MET A 628 18.16 6.86 0.87
C MET A 628 16.70 7.02 1.26
N ILE A 629 16.42 7.32 2.53
CA ILE A 629 15.05 7.40 3.04
C ILE A 629 15.00 8.24 4.32
N ASP A 630 13.99 9.09 4.49
CA ASP A 630 13.79 9.85 5.74
C ASP A 630 13.23 8.94 6.85
N VAL A 631 14.11 8.17 7.48
CA VAL A 631 13.69 7.23 8.52
C VAL A 631 13.35 7.92 9.84
N ASN A 632 13.67 9.21 10.00
CA ASN A 632 13.50 9.92 11.25
C ASN A 632 12.35 10.95 11.24
N GLY A 633 11.84 11.27 10.05
CA GLY A 633 10.70 12.15 9.81
C GLY A 633 11.05 13.63 9.93
N ASP A 634 12.29 14.00 9.61
CA ASP A 634 12.75 15.39 9.65
C ASP A 634 12.85 16.07 8.27
N GLY A 635 12.33 15.40 7.25
CA GLY A 635 12.26 15.87 5.87
C GLY A 635 13.58 15.76 5.12
N ARG A 636 14.58 15.03 5.64
CA ARG A 636 15.83 14.77 4.93
C ARG A 636 16.05 13.28 4.77
N ALA A 637 16.44 12.86 3.59
CA ALA A 637 16.78 11.49 3.32
C ALA A 637 18.06 11.07 4.07
N ASP A 638 17.95 9.99 4.84
CA ASP A 638 19.04 9.39 5.59
C ASP A 638 19.62 8.18 4.85
N VAL A 639 20.86 7.82 5.19
CA VAL A 639 21.51 6.65 4.61
C VAL A 639 21.18 5.42 5.43
N VAL A 640 20.48 4.46 4.83
CA VAL A 640 20.27 3.12 5.38
C VAL A 640 21.23 2.15 4.72
N VAL A 641 21.96 1.38 5.52
CA VAL A 641 22.97 0.43 5.05
C VAL A 641 22.66 -0.97 5.54
N GLN A 642 22.34 -1.85 4.59
CA GLN A 642 22.30 -3.29 4.83
C GLN A 642 23.72 -3.84 4.89
N ARG A 643 24.05 -4.48 6.01
CA ARG A 643 25.35 -5.10 6.25
C ARG A 643 25.34 -6.56 5.83
N ALA A 644 26.53 -7.09 5.56
CA ALA A 644 26.72 -8.51 5.29
C ALA A 644 26.13 -9.38 6.41
N MET A 645 25.52 -10.50 6.01
CA MET A 645 24.91 -11.46 6.94
C MET A 645 25.95 -12.01 7.93
N THR A 646 25.62 -11.95 9.21
CA THR A 646 26.39 -12.51 10.33
C THR A 646 25.89 -13.92 10.70
N ASP A 647 26.51 -14.55 11.70
CA ASP A 647 26.01 -15.79 12.28
C ASP A 647 24.63 -15.63 12.97
N THR A 648 24.22 -14.39 13.28
CA THR A 648 23.01 -14.06 14.03
C THR A 648 21.90 -13.46 13.17
N GLY A 649 22.21 -12.83 12.04
CA GLY A 649 21.22 -12.14 11.20
C GLY A 649 21.80 -11.20 10.16
N VAL A 650 20.93 -10.41 9.52
CA VAL A 650 21.31 -9.33 8.58
C VAL A 650 21.15 -7.99 9.28
N PRO A 651 22.24 -7.25 9.52
CA PRO A 651 22.16 -5.97 10.21
C PRO A 651 21.86 -4.76 9.33
N PHE A 652 21.23 -3.75 9.93
CA PHE A 652 20.92 -2.46 9.31
C PHE A 652 21.48 -1.31 10.14
N ASP A 653 22.38 -0.56 9.54
CA ASP A 653 22.94 0.67 10.11
C ASP A 653 22.30 1.88 9.44
N VAL A 654 22.11 2.96 10.19
CA VAL A 654 21.56 4.21 9.68
C VAL A 654 22.50 5.36 10.01
N ALA A 655 22.80 6.20 9.02
CA ALA A 655 23.50 7.46 9.18
C ALA A 655 22.56 8.62 8.80
N LEU A 656 22.21 9.43 9.80
CA LEU A 656 21.24 10.51 9.64
C LEU A 656 21.82 11.70 8.89
N SER A 657 21.04 12.36 8.04
CA SER A 657 21.46 13.57 7.36
C SER A 657 21.42 14.79 8.28
N THR A 658 22.50 15.56 8.25
CA THR A 658 22.61 16.88 8.91
C THR A 658 22.28 18.05 7.99
N GLY A 659 21.95 17.77 6.73
CA GLY A 659 21.77 18.75 5.66
C GLY A 659 23.08 19.18 4.96
N GLN A 660 24.23 18.72 5.46
CA GLN A 660 25.56 19.05 4.88
C GLN A 660 26.55 17.88 4.94
N SER A 661 26.16 16.80 5.61
CA SER A 661 26.95 15.59 5.85
C SER A 661 26.04 14.53 6.49
N PHE A 662 26.51 13.29 6.56
CA PHE A 662 25.84 12.26 7.33
C PHE A 662 26.54 12.05 8.68
N ASP A 663 25.75 11.79 9.72
CA ASP A 663 26.26 11.41 11.03
C ASP A 663 26.97 10.04 11.00
N SER A 664 27.71 9.72 12.06
CA SER A 664 28.29 8.38 12.17
C SER A 664 27.19 7.31 12.20
N PRO A 665 27.31 6.23 11.41
CA PRO A 665 26.27 5.21 11.30
C PRO A 665 26.05 4.51 12.64
N LEU A 666 24.78 4.34 13.01
CA LEU A 666 24.33 3.62 14.20
C LEU A 666 23.56 2.35 13.80
N ARG A 667 23.78 1.25 14.52
CA ARG A 667 23.01 0.01 14.32
C ARG A 667 21.58 0.19 14.82
N TRP A 668 20.63 0.25 13.90
CA TRP A 668 19.21 0.38 14.20
C TRP A 668 18.50 -0.96 14.36
N GLY A 669 19.02 -2.02 13.74
CA GLY A 669 18.37 -3.32 13.79
C GLY A 669 19.18 -4.48 13.22
N GLU A 670 18.74 -5.70 13.50
CA GLU A 670 19.26 -6.91 12.89
C GLU A 670 18.15 -7.94 12.74
N ILE A 671 17.87 -8.33 11.48
CA ILE A 671 16.87 -9.34 11.15
C ILE A 671 17.48 -10.72 11.40
N ALA A 672 16.99 -11.41 12.43
CA ALA A 672 17.52 -12.71 12.84
C ALA A 672 17.31 -13.80 11.77
N CYS A 673 18.38 -14.55 11.49
CA CYS A 673 18.46 -15.81 10.74
C CYS A 673 17.44 -16.06 9.60
N LEU A 674 17.89 -16.00 8.35
CA LEU A 674 17.05 -16.20 7.17
C LEU A 674 17.24 -17.59 6.45
N ASN A 675 17.98 -18.52 7.06
CA ASN A 675 18.30 -19.85 6.49
C ASN A 675 17.21 -20.92 6.70
N LYS A 676 17.22 -21.99 5.87
CA LYS A 676 16.30 -23.15 5.89
C LYS A 676 16.13 -23.90 7.23
N GLY A 677 16.92 -23.59 8.25
CA GLY A 677 16.97 -24.31 9.53
C GLY A 677 16.52 -23.52 10.75
N CYS A 678 16.06 -22.28 10.59
CA CYS A 678 15.58 -21.46 11.70
C CYS A 678 14.09 -21.68 11.96
N ASP A 679 13.70 -21.72 13.24
CA ASP A 679 12.30 -21.74 13.66
C ASP A 679 11.62 -20.48 13.10
N GLU A 680 10.39 -20.58 12.60
CA GLU A 680 9.65 -19.53 11.89
C GLU A 680 9.36 -18.24 12.71
N THR A 681 9.96 -18.12 13.89
CA THR A 681 9.92 -16.95 14.75
C THR A 681 11.09 -16.03 14.44
N PHE A 682 10.82 -14.97 13.69
CA PHE A 682 11.76 -13.86 13.46
C PHE A 682 11.60 -12.83 14.59
N SER A 683 12.72 -12.30 15.06
CA SER A 683 12.73 -11.27 16.11
C SER A 683 13.91 -10.34 15.87
N MET A 684 13.72 -9.04 16.06
CA MET A 684 14.83 -8.10 16.11
C MET A 684 15.74 -8.42 17.28
N LEU A 685 17.03 -8.55 17.01
CA LEU A 685 18.02 -8.58 18.08
C LEU A 685 18.17 -7.16 18.60
N THR A 686 17.38 -6.80 19.63
CA THR A 686 17.46 -5.47 20.24
C THR A 686 18.89 -5.23 20.72
N ASN A 687 19.54 -4.21 20.15
CA ASN A 687 20.71 -3.64 20.77
C ASN A 687 20.28 -2.83 21.99
N ASN A 688 20.83 -3.18 23.16
CA ASN A 688 20.82 -2.28 24.30
C ASN A 688 21.71 -1.09 23.95
N ILE A 689 21.14 -0.04 23.34
CA ILE A 689 21.79 1.26 23.24
C ILE A 689 21.49 1.99 24.55
N THR A 690 22.48 2.04 25.44
CA THR A 690 22.52 2.93 26.62
C THR A 690 23.11 4.28 26.28
#